data_AF-A0A8H3DBN5-F1
#
_entry.id   AF-A0A8H3DBN5-F1
#
_cell.length_a   1.000
_cell.length_b   1.000
_cell.length_c   1.000
_cell.angle_alpha   90.00
_cell.angle_beta   90.00
_cell.angle_gamma   90.00
#
_symmetry.space_group_name_H-M   'P 1'
#
loop_
_entity.id
_entity.type
_entity.pdbx_description
1 polymer ?
#
loop_
_entity_poly.entity_id
_entity_poly.type
_entity_poly.pdbx_seq_one_letter_code
_entity_poly.pdbx_strand_id
1 'polypeptide(L)'
;MSSSQEQSCTPRDEIHARLPPIKMSQNPLEKYLFLGYVNARSNKPGASRRHLKLKLVEQFWTLDRTQKDEQLKNAASMKEPTSFDPGSDTYDIPNLKDSRVIGTRGIIVRTHLHLNDEPAWNAFLTALEGLEKESLADIPSVQMESDSESEDEETDKSEDEEMAEAAPPPITYESDAIFTVIDPVRQETYHALRDRLSNASNVAILRLFNDVSIAPSPSPPDNMPKRIKPGHRLIDEDGFQEVYSGGRIWVWDQQSAKDQTLRLVSPRVFVYGDATGDSWRVKAAHMWELQLHLDGGMKIGFSGGAGTGWDMNERARNLKESTSYVCRLRKRSSQEGSKQHGLDMPLYIETPLLYSPSMSSRLGYEVYLKMENLQPSQSFKYRGISLFVSRAIVEHGPEVRIVAATSGSAGIALAWVGKYLNVRTSVFIPTPAASVQAELEMAGAEVIVGGTDYADALSTAQSFCETEPRTILMSSYDHPTLWEGYSTMIQEIARQLPNKIIPDAIVCNVGGGGLLGGALRGVNGLKWDSIAIETHGANCYHLSLLANSPDPAARSLIPGYVSLFKSPTLSAGIPQVHTGGGDLGEVTGYYIGGIITRRTITVANDTGNRSSSLGAYRHEQKLLVELACGATLSPAYTPGLLGKLVPKTSEKHRPVIVFIICGGSKATFQDAQRYRNIIRENTEMDRARSEILIDSSVGLT
;
A
#
# COMPACT_ATOMS: atom_id res chain seq x y z
N MET A 1 -27.57 9.30 70.63
CA MET A 1 -26.28 9.94 70.29
C MET A 1 -25.63 9.02 69.26
N SER A 2 -25.88 9.24 67.95
CA SER A 2 -25.13 10.16 67.06
C SER A 2 -23.65 9.77 67.06
N SER A 3 -23.06 9.26 65.98
CA SER A 3 -22.77 9.96 64.71
C SER A 3 -22.44 8.93 63.60
N SER A 4 -23.19 8.85 62.50
CA SER A 4 -23.02 9.51 61.19
C SER A 4 -21.76 9.10 60.39
N GLN A 5 -21.96 8.23 59.39
CA GLN A 5 -21.32 8.33 58.06
C GLN A 5 -22.37 8.03 56.98
N GLU A 6 -22.38 8.88 55.96
CA GLU A 6 -23.40 9.09 54.95
C GLU A 6 -23.51 7.94 53.93
N GLN A 7 -24.74 7.60 53.59
CA GLN A 7 -25.11 6.77 52.44
C GLN A 7 -25.23 7.65 51.20
N SER A 8 -24.54 7.30 50.10
CA SER A 8 -24.87 7.75 48.75
C SER A 8 -25.37 6.56 47.92
N CYS A 9 -26.54 6.73 47.33
CA CYS A 9 -27.20 5.77 46.45
C CYS A 9 -26.57 5.76 45.05
N THR A 10 -26.38 4.58 44.46
CA THR A 10 -26.86 4.29 43.09
C THR A 10 -27.23 2.80 42.98
N PRO A 11 -28.42 2.44 42.49
CA PRO A 11 -28.80 1.05 42.20
C PRO A 11 -28.28 0.68 40.82
N ARG A 12 -27.29 -0.22 40.75
CA ARG A 12 -26.73 -0.72 39.49
C ARG A 12 -26.70 -2.24 39.42
N ASP A 13 -27.70 -2.88 40.00
CA ASP A 13 -27.92 -4.31 39.90
C ASP A 13 -29.39 -4.56 39.53
N GLU A 14 -29.60 -5.49 38.59
CA GLU A 14 -30.89 -6.05 38.14
C GLU A 14 -31.59 -5.43 36.92
N ILE A 15 -30.97 -5.54 35.73
CA ILE A 15 -31.68 -6.05 34.53
C ILE A 15 -30.73 -6.98 33.77
N HIS A 16 -30.50 -8.18 34.30
CA HIS A 16 -30.07 -9.31 33.47
C HIS A 16 -31.28 -9.79 32.67
N ALA A 17 -31.59 -9.10 31.57
CA ALA A 17 -32.45 -9.65 30.54
C ALA A 17 -31.75 -10.90 30.00
N ARG A 18 -32.23 -12.09 30.42
CA ARG A 18 -31.80 -13.37 29.87
C ARG A 18 -31.99 -13.29 28.36
N LEU A 19 -30.87 -13.22 27.63
CA LEU A 19 -30.86 -13.37 26.18
C LEU A 19 -31.67 -14.64 25.85
N PRO A 20 -32.65 -14.58 24.94
CA PRO A 20 -33.41 -15.75 24.56
C PRO A 20 -32.44 -16.85 24.09
N PRO A 21 -32.73 -18.14 24.38
CA PRO A 21 -31.90 -19.24 23.91
C PRO A 21 -31.76 -19.12 22.40
N ILE A 22 -30.51 -19.15 21.92
CA ILE A 22 -30.20 -18.96 20.51
C ILE A 22 -30.89 -20.11 19.74
N LYS A 23 -32.00 -19.82 19.05
CA LYS A 23 -32.61 -20.77 18.09
C LYS A 23 -31.67 -20.86 16.90
N MET A 24 -30.69 -21.77 16.97
CA MET A 24 -29.67 -21.96 15.92
C MET A 24 -30.15 -23.01 14.92
N SER A 25 -29.83 -22.78 13.64
CA SER A 25 -30.32 -23.57 12.52
C SER A 25 -29.61 -24.92 12.41
N GLN A 26 -30.28 -25.89 11.78
CA GLN A 26 -29.68 -27.19 11.44
C GLN A 26 -28.65 -27.10 10.30
N ASN A 27 -28.29 -25.90 9.83
CA ASN A 27 -27.40 -25.71 8.68
C ASN A 27 -25.92 -25.86 9.10
N PRO A 28 -25.18 -26.83 8.54
CA PRO A 28 -23.77 -27.04 8.85
C PRO A 28 -22.87 -25.81 8.64
N LEU A 29 -23.19 -24.96 7.66
CA LEU A 29 -22.42 -23.73 7.37
C LEU A 29 -22.59 -22.68 8.46
N GLU A 30 -23.82 -22.43 8.88
CA GLU A 30 -24.09 -21.47 9.96
C GLU A 30 -23.45 -21.95 11.26
N LYS A 31 -23.51 -23.26 11.52
CA LYS A 31 -22.89 -23.87 12.69
C LYS A 31 -21.35 -23.77 12.66
N TYR A 32 -20.71 -24.01 11.52
CA TYR A 32 -19.26 -23.81 11.33
C TYR A 32 -18.85 -22.36 11.62
N LEU A 33 -19.56 -21.39 11.04
CA LEU A 33 -19.26 -19.97 11.23
C LEU A 33 -19.47 -19.54 12.69
N PHE A 34 -20.53 -20.03 13.33
CA PHE A 34 -20.82 -19.75 14.74
C PHE A 34 -19.73 -20.31 15.66
N LEU A 35 -19.45 -21.62 15.58
CA LEU A 35 -18.46 -22.27 16.44
C LEU A 35 -17.04 -21.72 16.21
N GLY A 36 -16.68 -21.46 14.94
CA GLY A 36 -15.41 -20.82 14.59
C GLY A 36 -15.28 -19.43 15.22
N TYR A 37 -16.35 -18.63 15.19
CA TYR A 37 -16.37 -17.31 15.81
C TYR A 37 -16.27 -17.39 17.34
N VAL A 38 -17.01 -18.31 17.98
CA VAL A 38 -16.93 -18.57 19.42
C VAL A 38 -15.49 -18.89 19.83
N ASN A 39 -14.84 -19.82 19.13
CA ASN A 39 -13.46 -20.19 19.40
C ASN A 39 -12.48 -19.02 19.17
N ALA A 40 -12.64 -18.27 18.08
CA ALA A 40 -11.79 -17.11 17.79
C ALA A 40 -11.90 -16.03 18.87
N ARG A 41 -13.11 -15.79 19.39
CA ARG A 41 -13.38 -14.84 20.48
C ARG A 41 -12.78 -15.31 21.80
N SER A 42 -12.95 -16.59 22.17
CA SER A 42 -12.34 -17.14 23.39
C SER A 42 -10.82 -17.00 23.40
N ASN A 43 -10.17 -17.13 22.23
CA ASN A 43 -8.72 -16.95 22.10
C ASN A 43 -8.28 -15.48 22.10
N LYS A 44 -9.16 -14.54 21.73
CA LYS A 44 -8.87 -13.10 21.60
C LYS A 44 -10.05 -12.25 22.09
N PRO A 45 -10.33 -12.21 23.41
CA PRO A 45 -11.52 -11.55 23.95
C PRO A 45 -11.57 -10.03 23.70
N GLY A 46 -10.42 -9.37 23.52
CA GLY A 46 -10.33 -7.93 23.24
C GLY A 46 -10.38 -7.55 21.76
N ALA A 47 -10.56 -8.50 20.84
CA ALA A 47 -10.61 -8.20 19.40
C ALA A 47 -12.05 -7.87 18.95
N SER A 48 -12.16 -6.95 17.99
CA SER A 48 -13.41 -6.55 17.34
C SER A 48 -14.18 -7.76 16.76
N ARG A 49 -15.52 -7.75 16.89
CA ARG A 49 -16.42 -8.78 16.35
C ARG A 49 -16.25 -8.92 14.83
N ARG A 50 -16.39 -7.82 14.07
CA ARG A 50 -16.24 -7.82 12.61
C ARG A 50 -14.85 -8.30 12.18
N HIS A 51 -13.80 -7.91 12.90
CA HIS A 51 -12.43 -8.37 12.62
C HIS A 51 -12.27 -9.88 12.76
N LEU A 52 -12.79 -10.47 13.85
CA LEU A 52 -12.74 -11.90 14.08
C LEU A 52 -13.58 -12.69 13.06
N LYS A 53 -14.79 -12.21 12.74
CA LYS A 53 -15.65 -12.82 11.70
C LYS A 53 -14.98 -12.75 10.32
N LEU A 54 -14.36 -11.62 9.99
CA LEU A 54 -13.65 -11.46 8.73
C LEU A 54 -12.49 -12.44 8.61
N LYS A 55 -11.68 -12.60 9.66
CA LYS A 55 -10.61 -13.62 9.65
C LYS A 55 -11.11 -15.03 9.45
N LEU A 56 -12.24 -15.39 10.07
CA LEU A 56 -12.85 -16.71 9.91
C LEU A 56 -13.35 -16.95 8.47
N VAL A 57 -14.08 -15.99 7.91
CA VAL A 57 -14.56 -16.06 6.52
C VAL A 57 -13.39 -16.14 5.55
N GLU A 58 -12.34 -15.36 5.81
CA GLU A 58 -11.12 -15.36 5.03
C GLU A 58 -10.40 -16.70 5.07
N GLN A 59 -10.32 -17.36 6.24
CA GLN A 59 -9.80 -18.72 6.36
C GLN A 59 -10.62 -19.72 5.53
N PHE A 60 -11.95 -19.65 5.57
CA PHE A 60 -12.80 -20.54 4.78
C PHE A 60 -12.55 -20.41 3.27
N TRP A 61 -12.33 -19.19 2.76
CA TRP A 61 -12.02 -18.98 1.34
C TRP A 61 -10.65 -19.51 0.93
N THR A 62 -9.76 -19.77 1.88
CA THR A 62 -8.48 -20.41 1.57
C THR A 62 -8.60 -21.90 1.30
N LEU A 63 -9.64 -22.54 1.81
CA LEU A 63 -9.85 -23.97 1.69
C LEU A 63 -10.24 -24.35 0.25
N ASP A 64 -9.84 -25.54 -0.18
CA ASP A 64 -10.41 -26.16 -1.36
C ASP A 64 -11.80 -26.73 -1.08
N ARG A 65 -12.52 -27.17 -2.13
CA ARG A 65 -13.89 -27.69 -2.01
C ARG A 65 -13.98 -28.88 -1.06
N THR A 66 -13.02 -29.80 -1.08
CA THR A 66 -13.03 -31.01 -0.24
C THR A 66 -12.82 -30.64 1.23
N GLN A 67 -11.87 -29.76 1.50
CA GLN A 67 -11.60 -29.23 2.84
C GLN A 67 -12.80 -28.45 3.40
N LYS A 68 -13.48 -27.64 2.59
CA LYS A 68 -14.73 -26.97 2.99
C LYS A 68 -15.77 -28.01 3.41
N ASP A 69 -16.02 -29.02 2.57
CA ASP A 69 -17.01 -30.06 2.86
C ASP A 69 -16.67 -30.85 4.13
N GLU A 70 -15.40 -31.09 4.41
CA GLU A 70 -14.93 -31.74 5.66
C GLU A 70 -15.16 -30.86 6.90
N GLN A 71 -14.78 -29.59 6.84
CA GLN A 71 -14.99 -28.64 7.95
C GLN A 71 -16.48 -28.48 8.29
N LEU A 72 -17.35 -28.45 7.28
CA LEU A 72 -18.80 -28.39 7.46
C LEU A 72 -19.36 -29.66 8.13
N LYS A 73 -18.89 -30.84 7.72
CA LYS A 73 -19.27 -32.12 8.37
C LYS A 73 -18.81 -32.16 9.82
N ASN A 74 -17.59 -31.71 10.10
CA ASN A 74 -17.04 -31.66 11.46
C ASN A 74 -17.84 -30.69 12.35
N ALA A 75 -18.20 -29.51 11.83
CA ALA A 75 -19.02 -28.56 12.57
C ALA A 75 -20.42 -29.11 12.89
N ALA A 76 -21.03 -29.88 11.97
CA ALA A 76 -22.35 -30.47 12.19
C ALA A 76 -22.41 -31.36 13.45
N SER A 77 -21.32 -32.08 13.76
CA SER A 77 -21.25 -33.01 14.89
C SER A 77 -20.82 -32.38 16.23
N MET A 78 -20.29 -31.16 16.22
CA MET A 78 -19.85 -30.47 17.44
C MET A 78 -21.03 -30.00 18.31
N LYS A 79 -20.82 -29.96 19.64
CA LYS A 79 -21.79 -29.41 20.58
C LYS A 79 -21.65 -27.90 20.67
N GLU A 80 -22.78 -27.21 20.70
CA GLU A 80 -22.84 -25.75 20.83
C GLU A 80 -22.74 -25.33 22.30
N PRO A 81 -22.12 -24.18 22.59
CA PRO A 81 -22.12 -23.60 23.93
C PRO A 81 -23.54 -23.18 24.35
N THR A 82 -23.86 -23.34 25.63
CA THR A 82 -25.17 -22.96 26.20
C THR A 82 -25.37 -21.46 26.31
N SER A 83 -24.29 -20.67 26.34
CA SER A 83 -24.32 -19.21 26.40
C SER A 83 -23.07 -18.63 25.73
N PHE A 84 -23.24 -17.53 24.99
CA PHE A 84 -22.14 -16.85 24.32
C PHE A 84 -22.43 -15.36 24.18
N ASP A 85 -21.47 -14.52 24.54
CA ASP A 85 -21.52 -13.08 24.31
C ASP A 85 -20.96 -12.77 22.89
N PRO A 86 -21.77 -12.22 21.97
CA PRO A 86 -21.33 -11.86 20.63
C PRO A 86 -20.46 -10.60 20.58
N GLY A 87 -20.44 -9.81 21.66
CA GLY A 87 -19.74 -8.53 21.79
C GLY A 87 -20.15 -7.43 20.84
N SER A 88 -19.58 -6.27 21.14
CA SER A 88 -19.77 -5.02 20.42
C SER A 88 -18.53 -4.66 19.61
N ASP A 89 -18.77 -3.86 18.58
CA ASP A 89 -17.73 -3.12 17.87
C ASP A 89 -17.90 -1.62 18.04
N THR A 90 -16.79 -0.89 17.92
CA THR A 90 -16.73 0.58 18.05
C THR A 90 -17.71 1.32 17.14
N TYR A 91 -18.02 0.76 15.96
CA TYR A 91 -18.90 1.36 14.96
C TYR A 91 -20.22 0.60 14.82
N ASP A 92 -20.61 -0.16 15.84
CA ASP A 92 -21.98 -0.68 15.89
C ASP A 92 -22.95 0.48 15.99
N ILE A 93 -23.87 0.54 15.03
CA ILE A 93 -24.94 1.53 15.01
C ILE A 93 -26.03 1.01 15.96
N PRO A 94 -26.37 1.74 17.04
CA PRO A 94 -27.42 1.35 17.95
C PRO A 94 -28.75 1.15 17.22
N ASN A 95 -29.60 0.24 17.72
CA ASN A 95 -31.00 0.11 17.26
C ASN A 95 -31.19 -0.22 15.77
N LEU A 96 -30.20 -0.83 15.09
CA LEU A 96 -30.32 -1.35 13.72
C LEU A 96 -31.53 -2.29 13.48
N LYS A 97 -32.09 -2.87 14.56
CA LYS A 97 -33.21 -3.81 14.55
C LYS A 97 -34.47 -3.29 15.26
N ASP A 98 -34.51 -2.02 15.67
CA ASP A 98 -35.66 -1.49 16.42
C ASP A 98 -36.91 -1.52 15.52
N SER A 99 -37.87 -2.34 15.92
CA SER A 99 -39.01 -2.81 15.14
C SER A 99 -40.15 -1.79 15.01
N ARG A 100 -39.82 -0.50 15.02
CA ARG A 100 -40.80 0.60 14.92
C ARG A 100 -40.91 1.18 13.51
N VAL A 101 -39.90 0.96 12.67
CA VAL A 101 -39.90 1.31 11.24
C VAL A 101 -39.42 0.09 10.45
N ILE A 102 -40.16 -0.28 9.41
CA ILE A 102 -40.03 -1.53 8.66
C ILE A 102 -38.57 -1.83 8.24
N GLY A 103 -38.09 -3.04 8.57
CA GLY A 103 -37.11 -3.76 7.75
C GLY A 103 -35.63 -3.66 8.12
N THR A 104 -35.03 -2.47 8.20
CA THR A 104 -33.69 -2.17 8.76
C THR A 104 -33.37 -0.69 8.51
N ARG A 105 -32.67 -0.04 9.45
CA ARG A 105 -32.17 1.33 9.27
C ARG A 105 -31.15 1.40 8.13
N GLY A 106 -31.27 2.40 7.25
CA GLY A 106 -30.30 2.67 6.19
C GLY A 106 -29.07 3.39 6.74
N ILE A 107 -27.90 3.18 6.14
CA ILE A 107 -26.63 3.82 6.51
C ILE A 107 -26.17 4.63 5.31
N ILE A 108 -26.01 5.94 5.46
CA ILE A 108 -25.44 6.80 4.44
C ILE A 108 -23.99 7.05 4.80
N VAL A 109 -23.06 6.73 3.90
CA VAL A 109 -21.62 6.87 4.12
C VAL A 109 -21.04 7.86 3.13
N ARG A 110 -20.45 8.94 3.65
CA ARG A 110 -19.73 9.92 2.84
C ARG A 110 -18.30 9.43 2.59
N THR A 111 -17.96 9.16 1.33
CA THR A 111 -16.61 8.72 0.92
C THR A 111 -15.82 9.78 0.17
N HIS A 112 -16.49 10.81 -0.33
CA HIS A 112 -15.84 11.94 -0.98
C HIS A 112 -15.76 13.13 -0.01
N LEU A 113 -14.55 13.41 0.44
CA LEU A 113 -14.28 14.31 1.57
C LEU A 113 -13.65 15.64 1.13
N HIS A 114 -13.89 16.07 -0.11
CA HIS A 114 -13.31 17.30 -0.65
C HIS A 114 -14.12 18.53 -0.23
N LEU A 115 -13.44 19.58 0.25
CA LEU A 115 -14.10 20.78 0.81
C LEU A 115 -14.97 21.53 -0.19
N ASN A 116 -14.61 21.50 -1.48
CA ASN A 116 -15.39 22.18 -2.53
C ASN A 116 -16.80 21.59 -2.73
N ASP A 117 -17.06 20.38 -2.26
CA ASP A 117 -18.35 19.70 -2.41
C ASP A 117 -19.22 19.80 -1.16
N GLU A 118 -18.80 20.54 -0.13
CA GLU A 118 -19.61 20.82 1.07
C GLU A 118 -20.98 21.46 0.76
N PRO A 119 -21.12 22.40 -0.20
CA PRO A 119 -22.43 22.93 -0.57
C PRO A 119 -23.37 21.85 -1.12
N ALA A 120 -22.85 20.96 -1.98
CA ALA A 120 -23.64 19.87 -2.55
C ALA A 120 -24.03 18.83 -1.49
N TRP A 121 -23.14 18.55 -0.55
CA TRP A 121 -23.41 17.68 0.60
C TRP A 121 -24.48 18.27 1.53
N ASN A 122 -24.40 19.56 1.84
CA ASN A 122 -25.40 20.27 2.65
C ASN A 122 -26.78 20.28 1.99
N ALA A 123 -26.84 20.55 0.69
CA ALA A 123 -28.09 20.50 -0.06
C ALA A 123 -28.71 19.10 -0.01
N PHE A 124 -27.89 18.05 -0.13
CA PHE A 124 -28.34 16.66 0.00
C PHE A 124 -28.91 16.37 1.40
N LEU A 125 -28.23 16.75 2.48
CA LEU A 125 -28.71 16.54 3.85
C LEU A 125 -30.03 17.28 4.11
N THR A 126 -30.15 18.53 3.63
CA THR A 126 -31.37 19.32 3.76
C THR A 126 -32.56 18.65 3.04
N ALA A 127 -32.33 18.16 1.82
CA ALA A 127 -33.34 17.44 1.06
C ALA A 127 -33.74 16.13 1.74
N LEU A 128 -32.77 15.42 2.33
CA LEU A 128 -33.01 14.19 3.06
C LEU A 128 -33.91 14.42 4.28
N GLU A 129 -33.60 15.41 5.12
CA GLU A 129 -34.42 15.75 6.29
C GLU A 129 -35.84 16.16 5.91
N GLY A 130 -36.01 16.91 4.81
CA GLY A 130 -37.33 17.25 4.27
C GLY A 130 -38.15 16.01 3.91
N LEU A 131 -37.54 15.07 3.18
CA LEU A 131 -38.20 13.81 2.79
C LEU A 131 -38.59 12.95 3.99
N GLU A 132 -37.74 12.87 5.01
CA GLU A 132 -38.07 12.09 6.23
C GLU A 132 -39.26 12.70 6.98
N LYS A 133 -39.29 14.03 7.13
CA LYS A 133 -40.37 14.75 7.84
C LYS A 133 -41.71 14.64 7.11
N GLU A 134 -41.72 14.84 5.80
CA GLU A 134 -42.93 14.69 4.97
C GLU A 134 -43.49 13.27 5.05
N SER A 135 -42.62 12.26 5.00
CA SER A 135 -43.04 10.85 4.92
C SER A 135 -43.41 10.23 6.27
N LEU A 136 -42.82 10.66 7.38
CA LEU A 136 -43.20 10.21 8.73
C LEU A 136 -44.57 10.76 9.15
N ALA A 137 -44.99 11.90 8.59
CA ALA A 137 -46.31 12.48 8.82
C ALA A 137 -47.46 11.63 8.23
N ASP A 138 -47.17 10.80 7.21
CA ASP A 138 -48.14 9.91 6.54
C ASP A 138 -48.31 8.54 7.22
N ILE A 139 -47.54 8.24 8.27
CA ILE A 139 -47.68 7.00 9.04
C ILE A 139 -48.78 7.21 10.10
N PRO A 140 -49.87 6.42 10.11
CA PRO A 140 -50.93 6.56 11.09
C PRO A 140 -50.36 6.41 12.52
N SER A 141 -50.38 7.49 13.28
CA SER A 141 -49.86 7.56 14.64
C SER A 141 -50.52 6.52 15.55
N VAL A 142 -49.74 5.59 16.09
CA VAL A 142 -50.07 5.01 17.41
C VAL A 142 -49.74 6.10 18.42
N GLN A 143 -50.77 6.54 19.14
CA GLN A 143 -50.76 7.64 20.09
C GLN A 143 -49.51 7.63 20.99
N MET A 144 -48.71 8.70 20.93
CA MET A 144 -47.81 9.05 22.02
C MET A 144 -48.60 9.93 22.99
N GLU A 145 -48.95 9.38 24.15
CA GLU A 145 -49.28 10.16 25.33
C GLU A 145 -48.02 10.93 25.74
N SER A 146 -48.01 12.24 25.49
CA SER A 146 -47.07 13.17 26.09
C SER A 146 -47.72 13.79 27.32
N ASP A 147 -47.55 13.14 28.48
CA ASP A 147 -47.82 13.74 29.78
C ASP A 147 -46.49 14.21 30.38
N SER A 148 -46.22 15.52 30.32
CA SER A 148 -45.91 16.34 31.50
C SER A 148 -45.56 17.78 31.09
N GLU A 149 -46.49 18.65 31.46
CA GLU A 149 -46.35 20.08 31.77
C GLU A 149 -45.13 20.33 32.70
N SER A 150 -44.49 21.49 32.79
CA SER A 150 -45.02 22.86 32.92
C SER A 150 -43.89 23.90 32.86
N GLU A 151 -44.20 25.07 32.27
CA GLU A 151 -43.98 26.47 32.74
C GLU A 151 -42.56 26.90 33.20
N ASP A 152 -41.97 27.99 32.71
CA ASP A 152 -42.39 29.38 33.01
C ASP A 152 -41.81 30.45 32.05
N GLU A 153 -42.45 31.62 32.14
CA GLU A 153 -42.54 32.79 31.25
C GLU A 153 -41.32 33.75 31.09
N GLU A 154 -41.38 34.45 29.94
CA GLU A 154 -41.06 35.86 29.65
C GLU A 154 -39.75 36.54 30.11
N THR A 155 -39.03 37.13 29.14
CA THR A 155 -38.89 38.60 29.07
C THR A 155 -38.33 39.08 27.72
N ASP A 156 -39.01 40.09 27.19
CA ASP A 156 -38.73 40.88 25.99
C ASP A 156 -37.48 41.76 26.14
N LYS A 157 -36.64 41.86 25.09
CA LYS A 157 -35.89 43.06 24.70
C LYS A 157 -35.13 42.90 23.38
N SER A 158 -35.48 43.78 22.46
CA SER A 158 -34.77 44.21 21.27
C SER A 158 -33.28 44.46 21.46
N GLU A 159 -32.46 44.07 20.48
CA GLU A 159 -31.39 44.91 19.94
C GLU A 159 -30.98 44.38 18.55
N ASP A 160 -31.01 45.30 17.57
CA ASP A 160 -30.48 45.13 16.23
C ASP A 160 -28.98 44.87 16.28
N GLU A 161 -28.50 43.74 15.76
CA GLU A 161 -27.10 43.58 15.39
C GLU A 161 -26.94 43.05 13.97
N GLU A 162 -25.97 43.64 13.29
CA GLU A 162 -25.72 43.63 11.87
C GLU A 162 -25.56 42.24 11.26
N MET A 163 -26.14 42.09 10.07
CA MET A 163 -25.91 41.01 9.11
C MET A 163 -24.42 40.86 8.77
N ALA A 164 -23.73 39.98 9.48
CA ALA A 164 -22.66 39.18 8.90
C ALA A 164 -23.27 37.84 8.49
N GLU A 165 -23.22 37.48 7.20
CA GLU A 165 -23.52 36.12 6.72
C GLU A 165 -22.56 35.13 7.39
N ALA A 166 -22.93 34.67 8.59
CA ALA A 166 -22.38 33.47 9.16
C ALA A 166 -22.89 32.30 8.30
N ALA A 167 -21.96 31.47 7.81
CA ALA A 167 -22.32 30.22 7.17
C ALA A 167 -23.31 29.46 8.09
N PRO A 168 -24.41 28.90 7.55
CA PRO A 168 -25.39 28.20 8.36
C PRO A 168 -24.67 27.15 9.23
N PRO A 169 -25.06 27.00 10.51
CA PRO A 169 -24.43 26.03 11.39
C PRO A 169 -24.48 24.64 10.73
N PRO A 170 -23.43 23.81 10.90
CA PRO A 170 -23.40 22.49 10.30
C PRO A 170 -24.62 21.68 10.76
N ILE A 171 -25.41 21.22 9.78
CA ILE A 171 -26.58 20.36 10.02
C ILE A 171 -26.10 19.11 10.78
N THR A 172 -26.69 18.87 11.96
CA THR A 172 -26.46 17.66 12.77
C THR A 172 -27.69 16.77 12.65
N TYR A 173 -27.52 15.62 11.99
CA TYR A 173 -28.62 14.71 11.68
C TYR A 173 -29.00 13.88 12.92
N GLU A 174 -30.30 13.77 13.22
CA GLU A 174 -30.82 13.19 14.47
C GLU A 174 -30.76 11.64 14.54
N SER A 175 -30.75 11.11 15.77
CA SER A 175 -30.57 9.68 16.04
C SER A 175 -31.79 8.80 15.77
N ASP A 176 -32.98 9.34 15.54
CA ASP A 176 -34.23 8.56 15.38
C ASP A 176 -34.71 8.45 13.92
N ALA A 177 -33.90 8.95 12.97
CA ALA A 177 -34.13 8.91 11.54
C ALA A 177 -34.09 7.50 10.89
N ILE A 178 -34.73 7.32 9.72
CA ILE A 178 -34.64 6.06 8.95
C ILE A 178 -33.22 5.82 8.41
N PHE A 179 -32.47 6.90 8.23
CA PHE A 179 -31.06 6.83 7.89
C PHE A 179 -30.16 7.16 9.10
N THR A 180 -28.99 6.52 9.14
CA THR A 180 -27.85 6.95 9.94
C THR A 180 -26.82 7.54 8.99
N VAL A 181 -26.51 8.81 9.13
CA VAL A 181 -25.47 9.48 8.34
C VAL A 181 -24.11 9.31 9.04
N ILE A 182 -23.16 8.76 8.29
CA ILE A 182 -21.75 8.62 8.65
C ILE A 182 -20.96 9.65 7.87
N ASP A 183 -20.66 10.78 8.52
CA ASP A 183 -19.82 11.84 7.98
C ASP A 183 -18.53 11.98 8.80
N PRO A 184 -17.41 11.41 8.33
CA PRO A 184 -16.15 11.47 9.05
C PRO A 184 -15.53 12.87 9.06
N VAL A 185 -16.07 13.85 8.32
CA VAL A 185 -15.62 15.25 8.36
C VAL A 185 -16.22 15.98 9.56
N ARG A 186 -17.50 15.74 9.85
CA ARG A 186 -18.28 16.51 10.84
C ARG A 186 -18.48 15.81 12.18
N GLN A 187 -18.57 14.49 12.18
CA GLN A 187 -18.88 13.72 13.38
C GLN A 187 -17.58 13.17 14.00
N GLU A 188 -17.23 13.67 15.19
CA GLU A 188 -16.01 13.28 15.90
C GLU A 188 -15.86 11.77 16.08
N THR A 189 -16.99 11.07 16.33
CA THR A 189 -17.08 9.61 16.45
C THR A 189 -16.49 8.87 15.24
N TYR A 190 -16.51 9.49 14.06
CA TYR A 190 -16.04 8.88 12.81
C TYR A 190 -14.78 9.55 12.25
N HIS A 191 -14.14 10.49 12.95
CA HIS A 191 -12.91 11.13 12.48
C HIS A 191 -11.78 10.13 12.22
N ALA A 192 -11.68 9.08 13.04
CA ALA A 192 -10.71 8.00 12.86
C ALA A 192 -10.95 7.17 11.57
N LEU A 193 -12.11 7.32 10.92
CA LEU A 193 -12.46 6.66 9.68
C LEU A 193 -12.14 7.48 8.42
N ARG A 194 -11.70 8.75 8.53
CA ARG A 194 -11.44 9.63 7.36
C ARG A 194 -10.57 8.95 6.30
N ASP A 195 -9.40 8.45 6.68
CA ASP A 195 -8.47 7.81 5.75
C ASP A 195 -9.00 6.48 5.21
N ARG A 196 -9.82 5.78 6.01
CA ARG A 196 -10.40 4.47 5.65
C ARG A 196 -11.60 4.59 4.72
N LEU A 197 -12.34 5.70 4.80
CA LEU A 197 -13.54 5.98 4.01
C LEU A 197 -13.24 6.81 2.76
N SER A 198 -12.13 7.55 2.73
CA SER A 198 -11.71 8.33 1.57
C SER A 198 -11.58 7.47 0.32
N ASN A 199 -12.52 7.64 -0.62
CA ASN A 199 -12.64 6.82 -1.84
C ASN A 199 -12.67 5.30 -1.56
N ALA A 200 -13.29 4.86 -0.45
CA ALA A 200 -13.41 3.45 -0.12
C ALA A 200 -14.27 2.68 -1.12
N SER A 201 -13.95 1.40 -1.34
CA SER A 201 -14.76 0.49 -2.16
C SER A 201 -16.00 0.01 -1.43
N ASN A 202 -16.97 -0.53 -2.17
CA ASN A 202 -18.17 -1.12 -1.58
C ASN A 202 -17.85 -2.26 -0.60
N VAL A 203 -16.88 -3.12 -0.94
CA VAL A 203 -16.45 -4.22 -0.05
C VAL A 203 -15.80 -3.69 1.22
N ALA A 204 -14.96 -2.65 1.12
CA ALA A 204 -14.34 -2.04 2.30
C ALA A 204 -15.39 -1.43 3.24
N ILE A 205 -16.40 -0.75 2.70
CA ILE A 205 -17.47 -0.14 3.48
C ILE A 205 -18.37 -1.21 4.12
N LEU A 206 -18.72 -2.27 3.39
CA LEU A 206 -19.47 -3.41 3.94
C LEU A 206 -18.73 -4.06 5.12
N ARG A 207 -17.40 -4.19 5.06
CA ARG A 207 -16.60 -4.76 6.16
C ARG A 207 -16.47 -3.86 7.38
N LEU A 208 -16.66 -2.54 7.21
CA LEU A 208 -16.64 -1.58 8.31
C LEU A 208 -17.94 -1.61 9.11
N PHE A 209 -19.08 -1.64 8.42
CA PHE A 209 -20.38 -1.42 9.05
C PHE A 209 -21.23 -2.68 9.17
N ASN A 210 -20.95 -3.74 8.41
CA ASN A 210 -21.72 -4.98 8.43
C ASN A 210 -20.88 -6.19 8.85
N ASP A 211 -21.54 -7.18 9.45
CA ASP A 211 -20.95 -8.47 9.76
C ASP A 211 -20.85 -9.32 8.49
N VAL A 212 -19.64 -9.73 8.16
CA VAL A 212 -19.36 -10.64 7.05
C VAL A 212 -19.72 -12.09 7.40
N SER A 213 -20.21 -12.83 6.41
CA SER A 213 -20.61 -14.23 6.50
C SER A 213 -20.47 -14.92 5.13
N ILE A 214 -20.87 -16.19 5.06
CA ILE A 214 -20.88 -17.00 3.84
C ILE A 214 -22.27 -17.61 3.68
N ALA A 215 -22.77 -17.63 2.45
CA ALA A 215 -24.03 -18.26 2.09
C ALA A 215 -23.84 -19.21 0.89
N PRO A 216 -24.75 -20.17 0.67
CA PRO A 216 -24.83 -20.88 -0.59
C PRO A 216 -25.09 -19.91 -1.75
N SER A 217 -24.43 -20.11 -2.89
CA SER A 217 -24.71 -19.34 -4.11
C SER A 217 -26.07 -19.75 -4.71
N PRO A 218 -26.83 -18.80 -5.30
CA PRO A 218 -28.08 -19.12 -5.99
C PRO A 218 -27.88 -20.17 -7.09
N SER A 219 -28.91 -20.98 -7.35
CA SER A 219 -28.86 -21.97 -8.43
C SER A 219 -28.87 -21.29 -9.81
N PRO A 220 -28.06 -21.75 -10.77
CA PRO A 220 -28.15 -21.26 -12.15
C PRO A 220 -29.51 -21.63 -12.76
N PRO A 221 -30.09 -20.77 -13.63
CA PRO A 221 -31.32 -21.09 -14.36
C PRO A 221 -31.17 -22.34 -15.24
N ASP A 222 -32.26 -23.09 -15.45
CA ASP A 222 -32.27 -24.38 -16.17
C ASP A 222 -31.65 -24.35 -17.58
N ASN A 223 -31.61 -23.18 -18.22
CA ASN A 223 -31.10 -22.98 -19.59
C ASN A 223 -29.65 -22.46 -19.66
N MET A 224 -28.94 -22.29 -18.54
CA MET A 224 -27.52 -21.88 -18.53
C MET A 224 -26.60 -23.05 -18.19
N PRO A 225 -25.73 -23.48 -19.11
CA PRO A 225 -24.80 -24.56 -18.84
C PRO A 225 -23.55 -23.96 -18.20
N LYS A 226 -23.37 -24.24 -16.89
CA LYS A 226 -22.13 -24.14 -16.07
C LYS A 226 -22.09 -22.98 -15.07
N ARG A 227 -21.61 -23.33 -13.87
CA ARG A 227 -21.13 -22.38 -12.85
C ARG A 227 -20.11 -21.41 -13.45
N ILE A 228 -20.06 -20.19 -12.93
CA ILE A 228 -19.12 -19.15 -13.38
C ILE A 228 -17.67 -19.66 -13.27
N LYS A 229 -16.90 -19.49 -14.35
CA LYS A 229 -15.50 -19.93 -14.45
C LYS A 229 -14.62 -18.82 -15.02
N PRO A 230 -13.49 -18.47 -14.34
CA PRO A 230 -13.12 -18.93 -13.01
C PRO A 230 -14.14 -18.49 -11.96
N GLY A 231 -14.39 -19.34 -10.95
CA GLY A 231 -15.30 -18.99 -9.84
C GLY A 231 -14.75 -17.82 -9.04
N HIS A 232 -15.62 -17.11 -8.34
CA HIS A 232 -15.24 -15.93 -7.56
C HIS A 232 -16.09 -15.80 -6.28
N ARG A 233 -15.47 -15.66 -5.10
CA ARG A 233 -16.17 -15.65 -3.81
C ARG A 233 -17.29 -14.63 -3.65
N LEU A 234 -17.25 -13.51 -4.36
CA LEU A 234 -18.35 -12.53 -4.30
C LEU A 234 -19.57 -12.97 -5.13
N ILE A 235 -19.45 -13.97 -6.00
CA ILE A 235 -20.49 -14.39 -6.95
C ILE A 235 -20.84 -15.88 -6.74
N ASP A 236 -19.92 -16.76 -7.13
CA ASP A 236 -20.01 -18.21 -6.98
C ASP A 236 -18.59 -18.78 -7.04
N GLU A 237 -18.07 -19.17 -5.88
CA GLU A 237 -16.84 -19.94 -5.77
C GLU A 237 -17.13 -21.21 -4.97
N ASP A 238 -16.94 -22.35 -5.61
CA ASP A 238 -17.29 -23.65 -5.05
C ASP A 238 -18.76 -23.70 -4.57
N GLY A 239 -19.71 -23.02 -5.22
CA GLY A 239 -21.12 -23.00 -4.79
C GLY A 239 -21.40 -22.20 -3.52
N PHE A 240 -20.43 -21.40 -3.06
CA PHE A 240 -20.59 -20.47 -1.95
C PHE A 240 -20.32 -19.04 -2.41
N GLN A 241 -20.85 -18.10 -1.63
CA GLN A 241 -20.65 -16.67 -1.80
C GLN A 241 -20.46 -15.95 -0.46
N GLU A 242 -19.62 -14.92 -0.45
CA GLU A 242 -19.43 -14.02 0.68
C GLU A 242 -20.61 -13.06 0.74
N VAL A 243 -21.22 -12.90 1.92
CA VAL A 243 -22.40 -12.05 2.13
C VAL A 243 -22.23 -11.22 3.40
N TYR A 244 -23.03 -10.17 3.54
CA TYR A 244 -22.98 -9.25 4.66
C TYR A 244 -24.35 -9.14 5.33
N SER A 245 -24.33 -8.89 6.64
CA SER A 245 -25.51 -8.70 7.48
C SER A 245 -25.35 -7.46 8.35
N GLY A 246 -26.36 -6.60 8.34
CA GLY A 246 -26.32 -5.27 8.96
C GLY A 246 -27.23 -4.31 8.22
N GLY A 247 -26.98 -3.01 8.35
CA GLY A 247 -27.75 -1.97 7.67
C GLY A 247 -27.50 -1.95 6.17
N ARG A 248 -28.46 -1.43 5.42
CA ARG A 248 -28.28 -1.14 3.98
C ARG A 248 -27.33 0.04 3.83
N ILE A 249 -26.41 -0.04 2.88
CA ILE A 249 -25.39 1.00 2.70
C ILE A 249 -25.66 1.82 1.45
N TRP A 250 -25.75 3.13 1.64
CA TRP A 250 -25.87 4.16 0.62
C TRP A 250 -24.59 4.98 0.62
N VAL A 251 -23.90 5.04 -0.51
CA VAL A 251 -22.61 5.74 -0.59
C VAL A 251 -22.77 7.04 -1.35
N TRP A 252 -22.37 8.12 -0.69
CA TRP A 252 -22.21 9.44 -1.30
C TRP A 252 -20.74 9.61 -1.71
N ASP A 253 -20.51 9.74 -3.02
CA ASP A 253 -19.19 9.76 -3.63
C ASP A 253 -18.96 10.98 -4.53
N GLN A 254 -17.84 11.01 -5.26
CA GLN A 254 -17.50 12.14 -6.13
C GLN A 254 -18.56 12.36 -7.22
N GLN A 255 -19.20 11.29 -7.69
CA GLN A 255 -20.22 11.37 -8.72
C GLN A 255 -21.54 11.87 -8.11
N SER A 256 -21.86 11.48 -6.87
CA SER A 256 -23.01 12.00 -6.12
C SER A 256 -23.06 13.52 -6.05
N ALA A 257 -21.91 14.17 -5.87
CA ALA A 257 -21.80 15.62 -5.86
C ALA A 257 -22.24 16.26 -7.19
N LYS A 258 -22.09 15.55 -8.31
CA LYS A 258 -22.34 16.06 -9.67
C LYS A 258 -23.77 15.81 -10.15
N ASP A 259 -24.31 14.64 -9.85
CA ASP A 259 -25.58 14.18 -10.43
C ASP A 259 -26.68 13.87 -9.41
N GLN A 260 -26.41 14.12 -8.12
CA GLN A 260 -27.36 13.88 -7.03
C GLN A 260 -27.85 12.41 -6.98
N THR A 261 -26.98 11.47 -7.35
CA THR A 261 -27.22 10.03 -7.20
C THR A 261 -26.42 9.44 -6.05
N LEU A 262 -26.93 8.42 -5.39
CA LEU A 262 -26.21 7.60 -4.41
C LEU A 262 -26.01 6.19 -4.95
N ARG A 263 -24.91 5.56 -4.56
CA ARG A 263 -24.72 4.12 -4.81
C ARG A 263 -25.38 3.33 -3.69
N LEU A 264 -26.42 2.58 -4.02
CA LEU A 264 -26.98 1.54 -3.14
C LEU A 264 -26.11 0.29 -3.25
N VAL A 265 -25.43 -0.08 -2.16
CA VAL A 265 -24.52 -1.23 -2.12
C VAL A 265 -25.26 -2.48 -1.66
N SER A 266 -25.25 -3.53 -2.48
CA SER A 266 -25.90 -4.78 -2.16
C SER A 266 -25.06 -5.62 -1.18
N PRO A 267 -25.56 -5.92 0.03
CA PRO A 267 -24.85 -6.78 0.97
C PRO A 267 -25.00 -8.27 0.65
N ARG A 268 -25.90 -8.65 -0.28
CA ARG A 268 -26.24 -10.03 -0.63
C ARG A 268 -26.46 -10.18 -2.13
N VAL A 269 -26.32 -11.41 -2.61
CA VAL A 269 -26.66 -11.80 -3.99
C VAL A 269 -28.09 -12.34 -4.00
N PHE A 270 -28.92 -11.82 -4.90
CA PHE A 270 -30.32 -12.24 -5.04
C PHE A 270 -30.52 -13.16 -6.24
N VAL A 271 -29.85 -12.88 -7.35
CA VAL A 271 -29.93 -13.66 -8.59
C VAL A 271 -28.57 -14.28 -8.91
N TYR A 272 -28.58 -15.47 -9.52
CA TYR A 272 -27.36 -16.11 -9.98
C TYR A 272 -26.59 -15.18 -10.94
N GLY A 273 -25.34 -14.88 -10.59
CA GLY A 273 -24.47 -13.98 -11.34
C GLY A 273 -24.27 -12.60 -10.72
N ASP A 274 -25.08 -12.18 -9.74
CA ASP A 274 -24.80 -10.95 -9.00
C ASP A 274 -23.57 -11.13 -8.11
N ALA A 275 -22.83 -10.06 -7.86
CA ALA A 275 -21.75 -10.06 -6.89
C ALA A 275 -22.17 -9.31 -5.62
N THR A 276 -21.78 -9.82 -4.46
CA THR A 276 -21.85 -9.05 -3.21
C THR A 276 -20.99 -7.79 -3.35
N GLY A 277 -21.54 -6.67 -2.88
CA GLY A 277 -20.94 -5.35 -3.07
C GLY A 277 -21.25 -4.75 -4.43
N ASP A 278 -21.95 -5.42 -5.34
CA ASP A 278 -22.51 -4.74 -6.50
C ASP A 278 -23.40 -3.58 -6.06
N SER A 279 -23.37 -2.51 -6.84
CA SER A 279 -24.14 -1.33 -6.53
C SER A 279 -24.92 -0.81 -7.70
N TRP A 280 -26.04 -0.17 -7.36
CA TRP A 280 -26.89 0.56 -8.28
C TRP A 280 -26.84 2.05 -7.97
N ARG A 281 -26.77 2.90 -9.00
CA ARG A 281 -26.97 4.34 -8.80
C ARG A 281 -28.45 4.70 -8.79
N VAL A 282 -28.84 5.43 -7.77
CA VAL A 282 -30.22 5.82 -7.45
C VAL A 282 -30.24 7.33 -7.22
N LYS A 283 -31.22 8.05 -7.78
CA LYS A 283 -31.38 9.49 -7.47
C LYS A 283 -31.74 9.67 -6.00
N ALA A 284 -31.13 10.66 -5.33
CA ALA A 284 -31.35 10.95 -3.92
C ALA A 284 -32.84 11.05 -3.54
N ALA A 285 -33.66 11.66 -4.41
CA ALA A 285 -35.10 11.81 -4.21
C ALA A 285 -35.89 10.48 -4.09
N HIS A 286 -35.40 9.37 -4.65
CA HIS A 286 -36.08 8.07 -4.59
C HIS A 286 -35.51 7.15 -3.49
N MET A 287 -34.44 7.57 -2.81
CA MET A 287 -33.72 6.75 -1.84
C MET A 287 -34.62 6.33 -0.67
N TRP A 288 -35.45 7.25 -0.16
CA TRP A 288 -36.34 7.01 0.96
C TRP A 288 -37.37 5.90 0.66
N GLU A 289 -38.10 6.03 -0.45
CA GLU A 289 -39.08 5.02 -0.89
C GLU A 289 -38.42 3.65 -1.09
N LEU A 290 -37.21 3.63 -1.66
CA LEU A 290 -36.47 2.40 -1.89
C LEU A 290 -36.03 1.75 -0.58
N GLN A 291 -35.57 2.53 0.39
CA GLN A 291 -35.17 2.02 1.69
C GLN A 291 -36.33 1.29 2.40
N LEU A 292 -37.56 1.78 2.26
CA LEU A 292 -38.76 1.18 2.84
C LEU A 292 -39.24 -0.07 2.07
N HIS A 293 -39.20 -0.04 0.73
CA HIS A 293 -39.82 -1.09 -0.09
C HIS A 293 -38.91 -2.28 -0.44
N LEU A 294 -37.59 -2.16 -0.26
CA LEU A 294 -36.66 -3.24 -0.60
C LEU A 294 -36.83 -4.53 0.22
N ASP A 295 -37.50 -4.49 1.38
CA ASP A 295 -37.86 -5.68 2.16
C ASP A 295 -39.15 -6.37 1.69
N GLY A 296 -40.01 -5.68 0.92
CA GLY A 296 -41.34 -6.15 0.51
C GLY A 296 -41.38 -6.98 -0.77
N GLY A 297 -40.23 -7.29 -1.39
CA GLY A 297 -40.17 -8.14 -2.60
C GLY A 297 -40.76 -7.51 -3.88
N MET A 298 -41.02 -6.21 -3.89
CA MET A 298 -41.59 -5.53 -5.05
C MET A 298 -40.54 -5.38 -6.17
N LYS A 299 -40.84 -5.87 -7.38
CA LYS A 299 -40.02 -5.63 -8.58
C LYS A 299 -40.28 -4.20 -9.06
N ILE A 300 -39.36 -3.29 -8.78
CA ILE A 300 -39.45 -1.94 -9.32
C ILE A 300 -38.95 -1.97 -10.77
N GLY A 301 -39.86 -1.74 -11.71
CA GLY A 301 -39.54 -1.59 -13.13
C GLY A 301 -39.00 -0.20 -13.39
N PHE A 302 -37.69 -0.03 -13.41
CA PHE A 302 -37.08 1.26 -13.74
C PHE A 302 -36.98 1.42 -15.26
N SER A 303 -37.81 2.26 -15.85
CA SER A 303 -37.60 2.77 -17.21
C SER A 303 -36.33 3.62 -17.21
N GLY A 304 -35.30 3.17 -17.92
CA GLY A 304 -33.95 3.75 -17.92
C GLY A 304 -33.88 5.24 -18.23
N GLY A 305 -33.89 6.06 -17.20
CA GLY A 305 -33.43 7.45 -17.26
C GLY A 305 -31.91 7.51 -17.27
N ALA A 306 -31.34 8.54 -17.91
CA ALA A 306 -29.89 8.78 -17.89
C ALA A 306 -29.39 8.91 -16.43
N GLY A 307 -28.41 8.09 -16.04
CA GLY A 307 -27.77 8.12 -14.72
C GLY A 307 -28.20 7.03 -13.72
N THR A 308 -29.20 6.19 -14.03
CA THR A 308 -29.63 5.07 -13.18
C THR A 308 -29.25 3.73 -13.80
N GLY A 309 -28.43 2.93 -13.11
CA GLY A 309 -27.88 1.67 -13.66
C GLY A 309 -26.87 0.98 -12.74
N TRP A 310 -26.55 -0.28 -13.03
CA TRP A 310 -25.50 -1.03 -12.35
C TRP A 310 -24.15 -0.34 -12.50
N ASP A 311 -23.42 -0.16 -11.41
CA ASP A 311 -22.06 0.42 -11.41
C ASP A 311 -21.02 -0.67 -11.71
N MET A 312 -20.81 -0.94 -13.00
CA MET A 312 -19.88 -1.98 -13.45
C MET A 312 -18.41 -1.68 -13.12
N ASN A 313 -18.05 -0.41 -12.99
CA ASN A 313 -16.69 -0.01 -12.60
C ASN A 313 -16.41 -0.40 -11.15
N GLU A 314 -17.36 -0.13 -10.26
CA GLU A 314 -17.24 -0.52 -8.86
C GLU A 314 -17.30 -2.04 -8.69
N ARG A 315 -18.11 -2.74 -9.48
CA ARG A 315 -18.05 -4.23 -9.55
C ARG A 315 -16.66 -4.73 -9.89
N ALA A 316 -16.04 -4.21 -10.95
CA ALA A 316 -14.68 -4.61 -11.33
C ALA A 316 -13.65 -4.32 -10.22
N ARG A 317 -13.79 -3.20 -9.52
CA ARG A 317 -12.98 -2.83 -8.36
C ARG A 317 -13.15 -3.82 -7.20
N ASN A 318 -14.38 -4.19 -6.85
CA ASN A 318 -14.72 -5.15 -5.79
C ASN A 318 -14.13 -6.53 -6.07
N LEU A 319 -14.25 -7.03 -7.30
CA LEU A 319 -13.68 -8.32 -7.70
C LEU A 319 -12.15 -8.31 -7.58
N LYS A 320 -11.50 -7.23 -8.01
CA LYS A 320 -10.03 -7.08 -7.90
C LYS A 320 -9.55 -7.03 -6.45
N GLU A 321 -10.23 -6.25 -5.61
CA GLU A 321 -9.87 -6.10 -4.19
C GLU A 321 -10.04 -7.43 -3.44
N SER A 322 -11.16 -8.11 -3.68
CA SER A 322 -11.49 -9.35 -3.00
C SER A 322 -10.60 -10.53 -3.45
N THR A 323 -10.17 -10.57 -4.71
CA THR A 323 -9.20 -11.57 -5.20
C THR A 323 -7.81 -11.37 -4.59
N SER A 324 -7.38 -10.11 -4.48
CA SER A 324 -6.04 -9.75 -3.98
C SER A 324 -5.78 -10.23 -2.55
N TYR A 325 -6.82 -10.39 -1.74
CA TYR A 325 -6.70 -10.78 -0.33
C TYR A 325 -6.71 -12.30 -0.12
N VAL A 326 -7.59 -13.05 -0.81
CA VAL A 326 -7.64 -14.52 -0.71
C VAL A 326 -6.46 -15.18 -1.41
N CYS A 327 -5.96 -14.63 -2.52
CA CYS A 327 -4.69 -15.10 -3.10
C CYS A 327 -3.50 -14.89 -2.17
N ARG A 328 -3.52 -13.88 -1.28
CA ARG A 328 -2.52 -13.70 -0.21
C ARG A 328 -2.69 -14.74 0.90
N LEU A 329 -3.91 -15.19 1.18
CA LEU A 329 -4.20 -16.15 2.24
C LEU A 329 -4.19 -17.64 1.83
N ARG A 330 -4.58 -18.01 0.61
CA ARG A 330 -4.39 -19.38 0.07
C ARG A 330 -2.92 -19.79 0.03
N LYS A 331 -2.04 -18.81 -0.15
CA LYS A 331 -0.60 -18.97 -0.01
C LYS A 331 -0.13 -19.08 1.46
N ARG A 332 -0.96 -18.68 2.44
CA ARG A 332 -0.74 -18.83 3.90
C ARG A 332 -1.35 -20.13 4.47
N SER A 333 -2.51 -20.60 4.00
CA SER A 333 -3.15 -21.82 4.52
C SER A 333 -2.45 -23.10 4.07
N SER A 334 -1.84 -23.09 2.88
CA SER A 334 -0.87 -24.11 2.46
C SER A 334 0.45 -24.06 3.26
N GLN A 335 0.60 -23.09 4.16
CA GLN A 335 1.71 -22.95 5.12
C GLN A 335 1.28 -23.16 6.60
N GLU A 336 -0.02 -23.32 6.92
CA GLU A 336 -0.51 -23.43 8.30
C GLU A 336 -0.18 -24.77 9.01
N GLY A 337 0.60 -25.64 8.37
CA GLY A 337 1.28 -26.77 9.01
C GLY A 337 2.53 -26.39 9.83
N SER A 338 3.05 -25.16 9.73
CA SER A 338 4.23 -24.75 10.50
C SER A 338 4.07 -23.34 11.10
N LYS A 339 4.23 -23.25 12.41
CA LYS A 339 4.33 -21.98 13.14
C LYS A 339 5.46 -21.12 12.55
N GLN A 340 5.19 -19.91 12.08
CA GLN A 340 6.23 -18.89 11.88
C GLN A 340 5.69 -17.47 12.11
N HIS A 341 6.50 -16.66 12.79
CA HIS A 341 6.25 -15.28 13.21
C HIS A 341 6.21 -14.29 12.02
N GLY A 342 5.35 -13.27 12.13
CA GLY A 342 5.57 -11.91 11.59
C GLY A 342 5.80 -11.73 10.09
N LEU A 343 4.73 -11.67 9.28
CA LEU A 343 4.76 -11.18 7.88
C LEU A 343 3.85 -9.95 7.64
N ASP A 344 3.32 -9.32 8.71
CA ASP A 344 2.32 -8.25 8.60
C ASP A 344 2.91 -6.81 8.55
N MET A 345 4.23 -6.63 8.46
CA MET A 345 4.87 -5.32 8.24
C MET A 345 5.99 -5.43 7.19
N PRO A 346 6.24 -4.38 6.37
CA PRO A 346 7.45 -4.34 5.56
C PRO A 346 8.67 -4.44 6.49
N LEU A 347 9.61 -5.34 6.18
CA LEU A 347 10.83 -5.50 7.01
C LEU A 347 11.69 -4.24 6.98
N TYR A 348 11.66 -3.50 5.88
CA TYR A 348 12.34 -2.23 5.76
C TYR A 348 11.71 -1.18 6.68
N ILE A 349 12.55 -0.30 7.19
CA ILE A 349 12.08 0.85 7.95
C ILE A 349 11.76 2.00 7.02
N GLU A 350 10.80 2.83 7.43
CA GLU A 350 10.66 4.15 6.84
C GLU A 350 11.86 5.01 7.25
N THR A 351 12.72 5.34 6.30
CA THR A 351 13.93 6.12 6.58
C THR A 351 13.62 7.61 6.64
N PRO A 352 14.36 8.40 7.43
CA PRO A 352 14.21 9.85 7.46
C PRO A 352 14.47 10.50 6.10
N LEU A 353 13.74 11.59 5.82
CA LEU A 353 14.05 12.57 4.79
C LEU A 353 14.57 13.83 5.48
N LEU A 354 15.86 14.11 5.36
CA LEU A 354 16.52 15.20 6.07
C LEU A 354 16.71 16.40 5.17
N TYR A 355 16.20 17.56 5.56
CA TYR A 355 16.60 18.83 4.96
C TYR A 355 18.06 19.13 5.34
N SER A 356 18.88 19.53 4.37
CA SER A 356 20.29 19.90 4.60
C SER A 356 20.47 21.41 4.45
N PRO A 357 20.48 22.20 5.56
CA PRO A 357 20.64 23.65 5.50
C PRO A 357 21.97 24.09 4.86
N SER A 358 23.05 23.39 5.19
CA SER A 358 24.40 23.65 4.66
C SER A 358 24.44 23.52 3.14
N MET A 359 24.00 22.37 2.61
CA MET A 359 23.99 22.13 1.16
C MET A 359 23.02 23.06 0.45
N SER A 360 21.85 23.30 1.06
CA SER A 360 20.84 24.20 0.50
C SER A 360 21.35 25.63 0.36
N SER A 361 22.01 26.15 1.40
CA SER A 361 22.62 27.49 1.37
C SER A 361 23.76 27.59 0.37
N ARG A 362 24.65 26.58 0.32
CA ARG A 362 25.82 26.58 -0.57
C ARG A 362 25.46 26.47 -2.05
N LEU A 363 24.44 25.67 -2.37
CA LEU A 363 24.05 25.41 -3.76
C LEU A 363 22.95 26.39 -4.23
N GLY A 364 22.22 26.99 -3.30
CA GLY A 364 21.03 27.80 -3.58
C GLY A 364 19.88 26.98 -4.14
N TYR A 365 19.67 25.78 -3.60
CA TYR A 365 18.55 24.85 -3.84
C TYR A 365 17.92 24.47 -2.50
N GLU A 366 16.76 23.82 -2.49
CA GLU A 366 16.28 23.11 -1.31
C GLU A 366 16.70 21.64 -1.39
N VAL A 367 17.70 21.27 -0.60
CA VAL A 367 18.32 19.96 -0.66
C VAL A 367 17.80 19.07 0.46
N TYR A 368 17.22 17.95 0.06
CA TYR A 368 16.78 16.89 0.95
C TYR A 368 17.58 15.60 0.71
N LEU A 369 17.83 14.86 1.79
CA LEU A 369 18.60 13.62 1.79
C LEU A 369 17.68 12.48 2.25
N LYS A 370 17.40 11.52 1.36
CA LYS A 370 16.65 10.30 1.72
C LYS A 370 17.63 9.26 2.26
N MET A 371 17.56 9.00 3.56
CA MET A 371 18.60 8.30 4.33
C MET A 371 18.52 6.77 4.25
N GLU A 372 18.63 6.20 3.04
CA GLU A 372 18.58 4.74 2.82
C GLU A 372 19.75 3.97 3.42
N ASN A 373 20.83 4.65 3.79
CA ASN A 373 21.93 4.10 4.58
C ASN A 373 21.54 3.68 6.01
N LEU A 374 20.35 4.09 6.48
CA LEU A 374 19.83 3.71 7.81
C LEU A 374 18.96 2.45 7.79
N GLN A 375 18.73 1.83 6.63
CA GLN A 375 18.07 0.53 6.56
C GLN A 375 18.84 -0.53 7.39
N PRO A 376 18.20 -1.63 7.83
CA PRO A 376 18.87 -2.67 8.63
C PRO A 376 20.14 -3.25 7.98
N SER A 377 20.15 -3.46 6.66
CA SER A 377 21.35 -3.87 5.90
C SER A 377 22.22 -2.69 5.44
N GLN A 378 22.02 -1.51 6.03
CA GLN A 378 22.75 -0.27 5.78
C GLN A 378 22.68 0.23 4.32
N SER A 379 21.67 -0.22 3.56
CA SER A 379 21.45 0.24 2.20
C SER A 379 20.01 0.05 1.74
N PHE A 380 19.63 0.77 0.69
CA PHE A 380 18.30 0.68 0.06
C PHE A 380 17.91 -0.74 -0.37
N LYS A 381 18.90 -1.63 -0.55
CA LYS A 381 18.69 -3.00 -1.02
C LYS A 381 17.76 -3.80 -0.11
N TYR A 382 17.72 -3.46 1.18
CA TYR A 382 16.82 -4.09 2.14
C TYR A 382 15.34 -4.02 1.71
N ARG A 383 14.91 -2.92 1.07
CA ARG A 383 13.52 -2.74 0.63
C ARG A 383 13.08 -3.76 -0.42
N GLY A 384 13.82 -3.83 -1.53
CA GLY A 384 13.53 -4.74 -2.63
C GLY A 384 13.71 -6.19 -2.21
N ILE A 385 14.81 -6.50 -1.53
CA ILE A 385 15.17 -7.88 -1.17
C ILE A 385 14.23 -8.42 -0.10
N SER A 386 13.81 -7.62 0.89
CA SER A 386 12.79 -8.06 1.86
C SER A 386 11.48 -8.45 1.17
N LEU A 387 11.03 -7.65 0.19
CA LEU A 387 9.83 -7.98 -0.59
C LEU A 387 10.05 -9.22 -1.46
N PHE A 388 11.22 -9.37 -2.09
CA PHE A 388 11.56 -10.55 -2.89
C PHE A 388 11.51 -11.82 -2.05
N VAL A 389 12.25 -11.87 -0.93
CA VAL A 389 12.29 -13.05 -0.06
C VAL A 389 10.92 -13.33 0.54
N SER A 390 10.18 -12.30 0.98
CA SER A 390 8.81 -12.48 1.48
C SER A 390 7.89 -13.09 0.42
N ARG A 391 7.99 -12.66 -0.84
CA ARG A 391 7.23 -13.27 -1.95
C ARG A 391 7.70 -14.68 -2.26
N ALA A 392 9.00 -14.95 -2.22
CA ALA A 392 9.56 -16.27 -2.45
C ALA A 392 9.09 -17.28 -1.39
N ILE A 393 9.04 -16.88 -0.12
CA ILE A 393 8.44 -17.69 0.96
C ILE A 393 6.98 -17.99 0.63
N VAL A 394 6.22 -16.95 0.27
CA VAL A 394 4.79 -17.03 -0.06
C VAL A 394 4.53 -17.90 -1.29
N GLU A 395 5.45 -17.98 -2.24
CA GLU A 395 5.30 -18.73 -3.48
C GLU A 395 5.83 -20.17 -3.39
N HIS A 396 6.93 -20.39 -2.67
CA HIS A 396 7.66 -21.67 -2.66
C HIS A 396 7.71 -22.36 -1.29
N GLY A 397 7.15 -21.71 -0.25
CA GLY A 397 7.12 -22.19 1.13
C GLY A 397 8.31 -21.68 1.96
N PRO A 398 8.26 -21.81 3.30
CA PRO A 398 9.30 -21.32 4.21
C PRO A 398 10.63 -22.07 4.08
N GLU A 399 10.61 -23.30 3.53
CA GLU A 399 11.80 -24.12 3.28
C GLU A 399 12.59 -23.69 2.04
N VAL A 400 12.12 -22.68 1.31
CA VAL A 400 12.80 -22.12 0.15
C VAL A 400 14.22 -21.67 0.54
N ARG A 401 15.19 -21.93 -0.32
CA ARG A 401 16.54 -21.37 -0.21
C ARG A 401 16.69 -20.27 -1.24
N ILE A 402 17.16 -19.10 -0.80
CA ILE A 402 17.44 -18.00 -1.71
C ILE A 402 18.94 -17.90 -1.92
N VAL A 403 19.35 -17.91 -3.17
CA VAL A 403 20.75 -17.90 -3.59
C VAL A 403 21.05 -16.61 -4.33
N ALA A 404 22.21 -16.02 -4.10
CA ALA A 404 22.68 -14.89 -4.89
C ALA A 404 24.19 -14.99 -5.14
N ALA A 405 24.61 -14.71 -6.38
CA ALA A 405 26.01 -14.44 -6.68
C ALA A 405 26.25 -12.93 -6.51
N THR A 406 26.92 -12.53 -5.44
CA THR A 406 27.21 -11.12 -5.16
C THR A 406 28.20 -10.99 -4.01
N SER A 407 29.23 -10.16 -4.21
CA SER A 407 30.12 -9.74 -3.12
C SER A 407 29.67 -8.43 -2.47
N GLY A 408 28.55 -7.84 -2.91
CA GLY A 408 28.11 -6.48 -2.54
C GLY A 408 27.02 -6.43 -1.47
N SER A 409 26.46 -5.23 -1.28
CA SER A 409 25.39 -4.96 -0.31
C SER A 409 24.11 -5.78 -0.53
N ALA A 410 23.93 -6.39 -1.70
CA ALA A 410 22.82 -7.31 -1.97
C ALA A 410 22.93 -8.60 -1.16
N GLY A 411 24.15 -9.14 -1.00
CA GLY A 411 24.41 -10.34 -0.22
C GLY A 411 24.14 -10.10 1.26
N ILE A 412 24.60 -8.95 1.78
CA ILE A 412 24.35 -8.54 3.18
C ILE A 412 22.86 -8.34 3.44
N ALA A 413 22.16 -7.65 2.54
CA ALA A 413 20.71 -7.50 2.64
C ALA A 413 19.97 -8.84 2.61
N LEU A 414 20.38 -9.75 1.72
CA LEU A 414 19.81 -11.10 1.64
C LEU A 414 20.05 -11.87 2.94
N ALA A 415 21.29 -11.87 3.45
CA ALA A 415 21.66 -12.54 4.69
C ALA A 415 20.82 -12.05 5.88
N TRP A 416 20.71 -10.72 6.06
CA TRP A 416 19.89 -10.13 7.12
C TRP A 416 18.41 -10.47 7.00
N VAL A 417 17.85 -10.42 5.79
CA VAL A 417 16.45 -10.79 5.55
C VAL A 417 16.22 -12.28 5.81
N GLY A 418 17.11 -13.14 5.32
CA GLY A 418 17.07 -14.58 5.54
C GLY A 418 17.12 -14.94 7.02
N LYS A 419 18.05 -14.32 7.76
CA LYS A 419 18.15 -14.46 9.21
C LYS A 419 16.88 -14.01 9.94
N TYR A 420 16.30 -12.86 9.55
CA TYR A 420 15.09 -12.34 10.18
C TYR A 420 13.86 -13.23 9.92
N LEU A 421 13.69 -13.68 8.68
CA LEU A 421 12.55 -14.51 8.25
C LEU A 421 12.78 -16.02 8.46
N ASN A 422 13.94 -16.41 8.99
CA ASN A 422 14.35 -17.80 9.16
C ASN A 422 14.27 -18.61 7.85
N VAL A 423 14.86 -18.05 6.79
CA VAL A 423 14.98 -18.63 5.44
C VAL A 423 16.45 -18.89 5.14
N ARG A 424 16.76 -20.04 4.53
CA ARG A 424 18.14 -20.36 4.14
C ARG A 424 18.60 -19.43 3.02
N THR A 425 19.74 -18.77 3.23
CA THR A 425 20.33 -17.90 2.22
C THR A 425 21.77 -18.31 1.95
N SER A 426 22.11 -18.51 0.68
CA SER A 426 23.47 -18.84 0.28
C SER A 426 24.02 -17.79 -0.68
N VAL A 427 25.22 -17.27 -0.40
CA VAL A 427 25.86 -16.20 -1.16
C VAL A 427 27.14 -16.74 -1.80
N PHE A 428 27.19 -16.68 -3.12
CA PHE A 428 28.32 -17.13 -3.93
C PHE A 428 29.22 -15.93 -4.22
N ILE A 429 30.50 -16.05 -3.86
CA ILE A 429 31.50 -15.01 -4.09
C ILE A 429 32.76 -15.60 -4.75
N PRO A 430 33.41 -14.88 -5.66
CA PRO A 430 34.66 -15.34 -6.25
C PRO A 430 35.82 -15.23 -5.26
N THR A 431 36.87 -16.01 -5.49
CA THR A 431 38.06 -16.08 -4.62
C THR A 431 38.66 -14.69 -4.30
N PRO A 432 38.80 -13.76 -5.26
CA PRO A 432 39.33 -12.41 -4.98
C PRO A 432 38.44 -11.58 -4.03
N ALA A 433 37.17 -11.94 -3.87
CA ALA A 433 36.22 -11.27 -2.99
C ALA A 433 36.06 -11.95 -1.61
N ALA A 434 36.88 -12.94 -1.27
CA ALA A 434 36.76 -13.68 -0.02
C ALA A 434 36.84 -12.82 1.26
N SER A 435 37.37 -11.59 1.17
CA SER A 435 37.43 -10.65 2.29
C SER A 435 36.05 -10.28 2.87
N VAL A 436 34.96 -10.40 2.10
CA VAL A 436 33.60 -10.12 2.58
C VAL A 436 32.90 -11.34 3.21
N GLN A 437 33.54 -12.52 3.18
CA GLN A 437 32.96 -13.78 3.68
C GLN A 437 32.51 -13.66 5.14
N ALA A 438 33.40 -13.19 6.02
CA ALA A 438 33.10 -13.08 7.44
C ALA A 438 31.89 -12.16 7.73
N GLU A 439 31.74 -11.07 6.99
CA GLU A 439 30.60 -10.15 7.13
C GLU A 439 29.28 -10.82 6.73
N LEU A 440 29.28 -11.56 5.62
CA LEU A 440 28.12 -12.31 5.13
C LEU A 440 27.71 -13.45 6.08
N GLU A 441 28.68 -14.19 6.60
CA GLU A 441 28.45 -15.27 7.59
C GLU A 441 27.88 -14.71 8.89
N MET A 442 28.44 -13.60 9.41
CA MET A 442 27.89 -12.91 10.59
C MET A 442 26.45 -12.41 10.38
N ALA A 443 26.14 -11.96 9.15
CA ALA A 443 24.79 -11.54 8.77
C ALA A 443 23.82 -12.73 8.62
N GLY A 444 24.32 -13.97 8.58
CA GLY A 444 23.53 -15.21 8.62
C GLY A 444 23.44 -15.97 7.29
N ALA A 445 24.26 -15.65 6.30
CA ALA A 445 24.31 -16.39 5.04
C ALA A 445 25.33 -17.55 5.08
N GLU A 446 25.01 -18.62 4.36
CA GLU A 446 25.98 -19.63 3.94
C GLU A 446 26.82 -19.05 2.80
N VAL A 447 28.14 -18.96 2.96
CA VAL A 447 29.01 -18.37 1.92
C VAL A 447 29.75 -19.46 1.17
N ILE A 448 29.62 -19.45 -0.15
CA ILE A 448 30.35 -20.36 -1.04
C ILE A 448 31.39 -19.53 -1.79
N VAL A 449 32.66 -19.81 -1.51
CA VAL A 449 33.78 -19.17 -2.19
C VAL A 449 34.28 -20.09 -3.29
N GLY A 450 34.25 -19.62 -4.53
CA GLY A 450 34.71 -20.40 -5.68
C GLY A 450 34.72 -19.60 -6.96
N GLY A 451 35.57 -20.01 -7.91
CA GLY A 451 35.77 -19.29 -9.16
C GLY A 451 36.75 -18.12 -9.05
N THR A 452 37.12 -17.59 -10.21
CA THR A 452 38.09 -16.51 -10.37
C THR A 452 37.44 -15.14 -10.52
N ASP A 453 36.21 -15.10 -11.04
CA ASP A 453 35.46 -13.88 -11.31
C ASP A 453 33.96 -14.02 -10.98
N TYR A 454 33.20 -12.94 -11.23
CA TYR A 454 31.76 -12.93 -10.99
C TYR A 454 31.01 -13.94 -11.86
N ALA A 455 31.44 -14.15 -13.11
CA ALA A 455 30.79 -15.09 -14.02
C ALA A 455 30.90 -16.53 -13.51
N ASP A 456 32.07 -16.92 -12.99
CA ASP A 456 32.26 -18.23 -12.35
C ASP A 456 31.35 -18.39 -11.12
N ALA A 457 31.26 -17.37 -10.27
CA ALA A 457 30.41 -17.39 -9.09
C ALA A 457 28.91 -17.49 -9.45
N LEU A 458 28.48 -16.78 -10.49
CA LEU A 458 27.10 -16.83 -11.01
C LEU A 458 26.78 -18.21 -11.62
N SER A 459 27.69 -18.76 -12.43
CA SER A 459 27.55 -20.10 -13.01
C SER A 459 27.44 -21.18 -11.94
N THR A 460 28.26 -21.07 -10.89
CA THR A 460 28.21 -21.98 -9.74
C THR A 460 26.88 -21.85 -8.99
N ALA A 461 26.39 -20.62 -8.77
CA ALA A 461 25.10 -20.37 -8.14
C ALA A 461 23.92 -20.91 -8.96
N GLN A 462 23.98 -20.80 -10.29
CA GLN A 462 22.99 -21.37 -11.22
C GLN A 462 22.99 -22.90 -11.14
N SER A 463 24.17 -23.52 -11.24
CA SER A 463 24.33 -24.97 -11.12
C SER A 463 23.80 -25.48 -9.78
N PHE A 464 24.06 -24.75 -8.69
CA PHE A 464 23.53 -25.08 -7.37
C PHE A 464 22.00 -25.02 -7.30
N CYS A 465 21.36 -24.07 -8.00
CA CYS A 465 19.89 -24.00 -8.08
C CYS A 465 19.29 -25.17 -8.88
N GLU A 466 20.02 -25.72 -9.85
CA GLU A 466 19.58 -26.88 -10.63
C GLU A 466 19.66 -28.18 -9.81
N THR A 467 20.67 -28.30 -8.94
CA THR A 467 20.89 -29.51 -8.14
C THR A 467 20.10 -29.52 -6.82
N GLU A 468 19.87 -28.35 -6.21
CA GLU A 468 19.25 -28.25 -4.89
C GLU A 468 17.75 -27.91 -4.96
N PRO A 469 16.87 -28.77 -4.41
CA PRO A 469 15.43 -28.54 -4.47
C PRO A 469 15.02 -27.28 -3.70
N ARG A 470 13.98 -26.60 -4.19
CA ARG A 470 13.41 -25.37 -3.59
C ARG A 470 14.42 -24.22 -3.47
N THR A 471 15.38 -24.16 -4.40
CA THR A 471 16.39 -23.10 -4.43
C THR A 471 16.08 -22.10 -5.54
N ILE A 472 16.17 -20.81 -5.24
CA ILE A 472 15.87 -19.74 -6.18
C ILE A 472 17.07 -18.80 -6.29
N LEU A 473 17.53 -18.58 -7.51
CA LEU A 473 18.52 -17.56 -7.79
C LEU A 473 17.86 -16.17 -7.81
N MET A 474 18.28 -15.31 -6.89
CA MET A 474 17.86 -13.92 -6.82
C MET A 474 18.83 -13.04 -7.60
N SER A 475 18.31 -12.24 -8.52
CA SER A 475 19.08 -11.16 -9.14
C SER A 475 19.41 -10.07 -8.12
N SER A 476 20.59 -9.46 -8.22
CA SER A 476 20.98 -8.34 -7.34
C SER A 476 20.25 -7.02 -7.64
N TYR A 477 19.52 -6.95 -8.76
CA TYR A 477 18.92 -5.71 -9.25
C TYR A 477 17.76 -5.91 -10.26
N ASP A 478 17.78 -6.96 -11.10
CA ASP A 478 16.86 -7.15 -12.23
C ASP A 478 15.71 -8.09 -11.87
N HIS A 479 14.72 -7.55 -11.18
CA HIS A 479 13.49 -8.27 -10.90
C HIS A 479 12.35 -7.29 -10.58
N PRO A 480 11.14 -7.46 -11.16
CA PRO A 480 10.02 -6.54 -10.91
C PRO A 480 9.65 -6.37 -9.44
N THR A 481 9.77 -7.43 -8.63
CA THR A 481 9.57 -7.36 -7.18
C THR A 481 10.61 -6.49 -6.47
N LEU A 482 11.88 -6.51 -6.91
CA LEU A 482 12.91 -5.65 -6.33
C LEU A 482 12.57 -4.18 -6.59
N TRP A 483 12.21 -3.85 -7.84
CA TRP A 483 11.81 -2.49 -8.22
C TRP A 483 10.55 -2.02 -7.47
N GLU A 484 9.60 -2.93 -7.24
CA GLU A 484 8.44 -2.63 -6.40
C GLU A 484 8.85 -2.25 -4.99
N GLY A 485 9.68 -3.06 -4.34
CA GLY A 485 10.16 -2.75 -2.98
C GLY A 485 10.95 -1.45 -2.95
N TYR A 486 11.84 -1.21 -3.93
CA TYR A 486 12.57 0.05 -4.04
C TYR A 486 11.64 1.26 -4.28
N SER A 487 10.55 1.11 -5.03
CA SER A 487 9.62 2.23 -5.30
C SER A 487 8.92 2.80 -4.06
N THR A 488 8.87 2.03 -2.96
CA THR A 488 8.26 2.46 -1.68
C THR A 488 8.94 3.70 -1.11
N MET A 489 10.24 3.89 -1.34
CA MET A 489 10.97 5.09 -0.86
C MET A 489 10.43 6.38 -1.48
N ILE A 490 9.89 6.32 -2.70
CA ILE A 490 9.33 7.48 -3.39
C ILE A 490 8.01 7.91 -2.75
N GLN A 491 7.18 6.93 -2.34
CA GLN A 491 5.93 7.20 -1.61
C GLN A 491 6.22 7.84 -0.26
N GLU A 492 7.27 7.38 0.44
CA GLU A 492 7.74 7.98 1.68
C GLU A 492 8.21 9.43 1.45
N ILE A 493 9.03 9.68 0.42
CA ILE A 493 9.48 11.04 0.07
C ILE A 493 8.27 11.96 -0.15
N ALA A 494 7.25 11.51 -0.90
CA ALA A 494 6.06 12.30 -1.22
C ALA A 494 5.28 12.69 0.04
N ARG A 495 5.24 11.81 1.05
CA ARG A 495 4.57 12.06 2.33
C ARG A 495 5.43 12.89 3.30
N GLN A 496 6.76 12.73 3.25
CA GLN A 496 7.69 13.36 4.17
C GLN A 496 8.05 14.81 3.80
N LEU A 497 7.85 15.21 2.54
CA LEU A 497 8.08 16.59 2.11
C LEU A 497 7.06 17.56 2.73
N PRO A 498 7.50 18.71 3.27
CA PRO A 498 6.60 19.66 3.89
C PRO A 498 5.67 20.30 2.86
N ASN A 499 4.48 20.72 3.30
CA ASN A 499 3.51 21.52 2.52
C ASN A 499 3.15 20.94 1.13
N LYS A 500 3.29 19.62 0.94
CA LYS A 500 3.06 18.94 -0.34
C LYS A 500 3.92 19.50 -1.48
N ILE A 501 5.13 19.99 -1.16
CA ILE A 501 6.09 20.44 -2.17
C ILE A 501 6.43 19.28 -3.09
N ILE A 502 6.47 19.58 -4.39
CA ILE A 502 6.81 18.63 -5.45
C ILE A 502 8.31 18.80 -5.74
N PRO A 503 9.14 17.76 -5.59
CA PRO A 503 10.53 17.78 -6.02
C PRO A 503 10.65 18.07 -7.51
N ASP A 504 11.59 18.93 -7.86
CA ASP A 504 12.00 19.15 -9.24
C ASP A 504 12.78 17.94 -9.76
N ALA A 505 13.63 17.34 -8.91
CA ALA A 505 14.39 16.14 -9.28
C ALA A 505 14.70 15.23 -8.08
N ILE A 506 14.70 13.92 -8.36
CA ILE A 506 15.33 12.91 -7.51
C ILE A 506 16.65 12.47 -8.14
N VAL A 507 17.70 12.34 -7.33
CA VAL A 507 19.04 11.95 -7.78
C VAL A 507 19.41 10.60 -7.20
N CYS A 508 19.79 9.66 -8.06
CA CYS A 508 20.29 8.35 -7.66
C CYS A 508 21.43 7.88 -8.55
N ASN A 509 22.33 7.07 -7.99
CA ASN A 509 23.33 6.37 -8.76
C ASN A 509 22.73 5.15 -9.48
N VAL A 510 23.42 4.70 -10.53
CA VAL A 510 23.05 3.52 -11.30
C VAL A 510 24.20 2.53 -11.27
N GLY A 511 23.89 1.33 -10.77
CA GLY A 511 24.68 0.12 -11.00
C GLY A 511 23.91 -0.75 -12.00
N GLY A 512 23.41 -1.90 -11.55
CA GLY A 512 22.55 -2.75 -12.39
C GLY A 512 21.12 -2.21 -12.65
N GLY A 513 20.86 -0.92 -12.48
CA GLY A 513 19.55 -0.32 -12.75
C GLY A 513 18.44 -0.55 -11.71
N GLY A 514 18.62 -1.41 -10.70
CA GLY A 514 17.56 -1.74 -9.74
C GLY A 514 17.01 -0.53 -8.95
N LEU A 515 17.88 0.30 -8.38
CA LEU A 515 17.47 1.53 -7.67
C LEU A 515 16.71 2.48 -8.60
N LEU A 516 17.27 2.69 -9.79
CA LEU A 516 16.67 3.55 -10.80
C LEU A 516 15.29 3.03 -11.24
N GLY A 517 15.15 1.72 -11.47
CA GLY A 517 13.87 1.10 -11.82
C GLY A 517 12.82 1.27 -10.71
N GLY A 518 13.23 1.19 -9.45
CA GLY A 518 12.36 1.53 -8.32
C GLY A 518 11.96 3.00 -8.28
N ALA A 519 12.94 3.89 -8.46
CA ALA A 519 12.72 5.33 -8.51
C ALA A 519 11.74 5.72 -9.62
N LEU A 520 11.99 5.26 -10.86
CA LEU A 520 11.15 5.46 -12.04
C LEU A 520 9.73 4.92 -11.85
N ARG A 521 9.61 3.71 -11.29
CA ARG A 521 8.30 3.13 -10.97
C ARG A 521 7.53 3.97 -9.94
N GLY A 522 8.23 4.49 -8.94
CA GLY A 522 7.63 5.32 -7.89
C GLY A 522 7.22 6.70 -8.37
N VAL A 523 7.99 7.32 -9.28
CA VAL A 523 7.64 8.63 -9.86
C VAL A 523 6.67 8.55 -11.02
N ASN A 524 6.31 7.36 -11.49
CA ASN A 524 5.37 7.20 -12.59
C ASN A 524 4.02 7.86 -12.28
N GLY A 525 3.59 8.78 -13.14
CA GLY A 525 2.39 9.60 -12.91
C GLY A 525 2.61 10.83 -12.02
N LEU A 526 3.84 11.06 -11.52
CA LEU A 526 4.25 12.29 -10.84
C LEU A 526 4.98 13.24 -11.79
N LYS A 527 5.05 14.52 -11.44
CA LYS A 527 5.78 15.55 -12.20
C LYS A 527 7.26 15.67 -11.80
N TRP A 528 7.85 14.62 -11.23
CA TRP A 528 9.21 14.66 -10.69
C TRP A 528 10.20 14.25 -11.77
N ASP A 529 11.30 14.99 -11.93
CA ASP A 529 12.40 14.54 -12.78
C ASP A 529 13.24 13.49 -12.04
N SER A 530 13.96 12.66 -12.78
CA SER A 530 14.83 11.62 -12.25
C SER A 530 16.20 11.70 -12.90
N ILE A 531 17.22 11.86 -12.07
CA ILE A 531 18.61 12.04 -12.49
C ILE A 531 19.40 10.78 -12.15
N ALA A 532 19.80 10.06 -13.20
CA ALA A 532 20.64 8.87 -13.11
C ALA A 532 22.12 9.27 -13.17
N ILE A 533 22.89 8.89 -12.14
CA ILE A 533 24.34 9.16 -12.06
C ILE A 533 25.13 7.86 -12.22
N GLU A 534 26.05 7.84 -13.17
CA GLU A 534 27.05 6.78 -13.35
C GLU A 534 28.47 7.33 -13.31
N THR A 535 29.45 6.43 -13.15
CA THR A 535 30.87 6.75 -13.27
C THR A 535 31.41 6.30 -14.61
N HIS A 536 32.32 7.07 -15.19
CA HIS A 536 33.09 6.63 -16.36
C HIS A 536 33.80 5.28 -16.09
N GLY A 537 33.69 4.34 -17.03
CA GLY A 537 34.17 2.95 -16.87
C GLY A 537 33.13 1.98 -16.30
N ALA A 538 32.03 2.48 -15.73
CA ALA A 538 30.88 1.69 -15.29
C ALA A 538 29.55 2.34 -15.72
N ASN A 539 29.53 3.03 -16.87
CA ASN A 539 28.42 3.79 -17.41
C ASN A 539 27.53 2.98 -18.37
N CYS A 540 27.22 1.76 -17.97
CA CYS A 540 26.51 0.80 -18.81
C CYS A 540 25.06 1.21 -19.08
N TYR A 541 24.40 1.95 -18.18
CA TYR A 541 23.06 2.49 -18.43
C TYR A 541 23.08 3.59 -19.49
N HIS A 542 23.99 4.55 -19.40
CA HIS A 542 24.15 5.61 -20.41
C HIS A 542 24.46 5.02 -21.79
N LEU A 543 25.41 4.08 -21.87
CA LEU A 543 25.74 3.42 -23.14
C LEU A 543 24.55 2.59 -23.67
N SER A 544 23.74 1.99 -22.79
CA SER A 544 22.52 1.30 -23.19
C SER A 544 21.45 2.27 -23.72
N LEU A 545 21.34 3.49 -23.18
CA LEU A 545 20.47 4.53 -23.74
C LEU A 545 20.93 4.95 -25.14
N LEU A 546 22.23 5.16 -25.34
CA LEU A 546 22.79 5.50 -26.65
C LEU A 546 22.53 4.39 -27.68
N ALA A 547 22.72 3.12 -27.30
CA ALA A 547 22.48 1.96 -28.16
C ALA A 547 21.02 1.83 -28.62
N ASN A 548 20.09 2.30 -27.80
CA ASN A 548 18.65 2.25 -28.06
C ASN A 548 18.08 3.58 -28.55
N SER A 549 18.93 4.59 -28.77
CA SER A 549 18.50 5.87 -29.28
C SER A 549 18.02 5.75 -30.73
N PRO A 550 16.90 6.40 -31.10
CA PRO A 550 16.49 6.48 -32.50
C PRO A 550 17.52 7.25 -33.35
N ASP A 551 18.33 8.12 -32.75
CA ASP A 551 19.35 8.91 -33.43
C ASP A 551 20.60 8.07 -33.79
N PRO A 552 20.96 7.93 -35.08
CA PRO A 552 22.20 7.29 -35.50
C PRO A 552 23.47 7.96 -34.95
N ALA A 553 23.48 9.28 -34.75
CA ALA A 553 24.64 9.99 -34.22
C ALA A 553 24.89 9.59 -32.76
N ALA A 554 23.85 9.49 -31.94
CA ALA A 554 23.94 8.98 -30.57
C ALA A 554 24.51 7.55 -30.52
N ARG A 555 24.08 6.66 -31.44
CA ARG A 555 24.62 5.28 -31.53
C ARG A 555 26.10 5.24 -31.94
N SER A 556 26.58 6.22 -32.70
CA SER A 556 27.98 6.31 -33.11
C SER A 556 28.94 6.69 -31.97
N LEU A 557 28.42 7.21 -30.86
CA LEU A 557 29.19 7.57 -29.66
C LEU A 557 29.57 6.36 -28.79
N ILE A 558 29.04 5.16 -29.10
CA ILE A 558 29.37 3.94 -28.37
C ILE A 558 30.81 3.52 -28.70
N PRO A 559 31.71 3.44 -27.72
CA PRO A 559 33.09 3.06 -27.98
C PRO A 559 33.20 1.65 -28.58
N GLY A 560 34.11 1.45 -29.54
CA GLY A 560 34.26 0.17 -30.26
C GLY A 560 34.69 -1.02 -29.39
N TYR A 561 35.16 -0.79 -28.16
CA TYR A 561 35.47 -1.85 -27.19
C TYR A 561 34.23 -2.34 -26.42
N VAL A 562 33.08 -1.67 -26.56
CA VAL A 562 31.84 -2.02 -25.88
C VAL A 562 31.11 -3.11 -26.65
N SER A 563 30.85 -4.23 -25.98
CA SER A 563 30.07 -5.33 -26.55
C SER A 563 28.59 -5.18 -26.20
N LEU A 564 27.73 -5.24 -27.21
CA LEU A 564 26.27 -5.24 -27.07
C LEU A 564 25.75 -6.67 -26.97
N PHE A 565 24.91 -6.95 -25.98
CA PHE A 565 24.25 -8.24 -25.81
C PHE A 565 22.73 -8.06 -25.67
N LYS A 566 21.97 -9.10 -25.99
CA LYS A 566 20.51 -9.13 -25.77
C LYS A 566 20.22 -10.08 -24.62
N SER A 567 19.70 -9.57 -23.50
CA SER A 567 19.29 -10.43 -22.38
C SER A 567 17.99 -11.18 -22.70
N PRO A 568 17.88 -12.47 -22.33
CA PRO A 568 16.65 -13.25 -22.45
C PRO A 568 15.58 -12.93 -21.38
N THR A 569 15.92 -12.23 -20.29
CA THR A 569 14.96 -11.87 -19.24
C THR A 569 14.32 -10.49 -19.47
N LEU A 570 12.99 -10.49 -19.63
CA LEU A 570 12.00 -9.39 -19.55
C LEU A 570 12.15 -8.11 -20.42
N SER A 571 13.27 -7.84 -21.08
CA SER A 571 13.39 -6.76 -22.08
C SER A 571 13.53 -7.33 -23.49
N ALA A 572 12.39 -7.57 -24.14
CA ALA A 572 12.25 -8.10 -25.50
C ALA A 572 13.22 -7.45 -26.53
N GLY A 573 14.38 -8.08 -26.76
CA GLY A 573 15.24 -7.83 -27.92
C GLY A 573 16.04 -6.53 -27.92
N ILE A 574 16.10 -5.81 -26.80
CA ILE A 574 16.79 -4.51 -26.66
C ILE A 574 18.28 -4.71 -26.37
N PRO A 575 19.20 -4.11 -27.15
CA PRO A 575 20.64 -4.11 -26.86
C PRO A 575 20.98 -3.56 -25.47
N GLN A 576 21.78 -4.32 -24.71
CA GLN A 576 22.33 -3.97 -23.41
C GLN A 576 23.85 -3.89 -23.49
N VAL A 577 24.45 -3.11 -22.60
CA VAL A 577 25.90 -2.93 -22.50
C VAL A 577 26.43 -3.56 -21.22
N HIS A 578 27.48 -4.36 -21.36
CA HIS A 578 28.36 -4.75 -20.25
C HIS A 578 29.62 -3.89 -20.25
N THR A 579 29.99 -3.38 -19.09
CA THR A 579 31.32 -2.81 -18.87
C THR A 579 32.07 -3.69 -17.87
N GLY A 580 33.19 -4.26 -18.29
CA GLY A 580 34.09 -4.98 -17.40
C GLY A 580 34.96 -4.01 -16.61
N GLY A 581 35.04 -4.21 -15.29
CA GLY A 581 36.04 -3.58 -14.44
C GLY A 581 35.74 -2.13 -14.02
N GLY A 582 35.10 -1.98 -12.87
CA GLY A 582 35.12 -0.75 -12.08
C GLY A 582 34.99 -1.05 -10.58
N ASP A 583 35.28 -0.07 -9.72
CA ASP A 583 35.14 -0.16 -8.25
C ASP A 583 33.72 -0.56 -7.77
N LEU A 584 32.74 -0.64 -8.68
CA LEU A 584 31.35 -1.07 -8.45
C LEU A 584 31.10 -2.56 -8.79
N GLY A 585 32.12 -3.30 -9.24
CA GLY A 585 31.99 -4.66 -9.77
C GLY A 585 31.66 -4.69 -11.27
N GLU A 586 31.44 -5.87 -11.84
CA GLU A 586 30.83 -6.00 -13.17
C GLU A 586 29.39 -5.47 -13.12
N VAL A 587 29.05 -4.56 -14.04
CA VAL A 587 27.74 -3.89 -14.04
C VAL A 587 27.06 -4.04 -15.40
N THR A 588 25.84 -4.57 -15.39
CA THR A 588 24.95 -4.69 -16.56
C THR A 588 23.91 -3.57 -16.52
N GLY A 589 23.83 -2.75 -17.58
CA GLY A 589 22.86 -1.66 -17.69
C GLY A 589 21.57 -2.11 -18.38
N TYR A 590 20.40 -1.60 -17.93
CA TYR A 590 19.10 -1.94 -18.48
C TYR A 590 18.44 -0.76 -19.19
N TYR A 591 17.87 -1.02 -20.36
CA TYR A 591 16.87 -0.13 -20.94
C TYR A 591 15.48 -0.48 -20.38
N ILE A 592 14.88 0.42 -19.61
CA ILE A 592 13.53 0.25 -19.07
C ILE A 592 12.55 0.85 -20.08
N GLY A 593 11.99 0.00 -20.94
CA GLY A 593 11.01 0.42 -21.94
C GLY A 593 9.75 0.98 -21.28
N GLY A 594 9.42 2.24 -21.56
CA GLY A 594 8.14 2.88 -21.20
C GLY A 594 8.22 4.01 -20.17
N ILE A 595 9.31 4.16 -19.43
CA ILE A 595 9.54 5.30 -18.53
C ILE A 595 11.02 5.68 -18.66
N ILE A 596 11.32 6.60 -19.56
CA ILE A 596 12.68 7.10 -19.81
C ILE A 596 13.00 8.15 -18.74
N THR A 597 14.17 8.03 -18.07
CA THR A 597 14.71 9.17 -17.31
C THR A 597 14.91 10.33 -18.27
N ARG A 598 14.38 11.52 -17.97
CA ARG A 598 14.61 12.66 -18.87
C ARG A 598 16.08 13.10 -18.88
N ARG A 599 16.87 12.72 -17.86
CA ARG A 599 18.27 13.10 -17.71
C ARG A 599 19.11 11.94 -17.15
N THR A 600 20.09 11.50 -17.93
CA THR A 600 21.15 10.59 -17.49
C THR A 600 22.47 11.31 -17.59
N ILE A 601 23.29 11.22 -16.54
CA ILE A 601 24.59 11.87 -16.49
C ILE A 601 25.62 10.82 -16.13
N THR A 602 26.58 10.67 -17.03
CA THR A 602 27.81 9.97 -16.68
C THR A 602 28.78 11.02 -16.19
N VAL A 603 29.08 10.98 -14.89
CA VAL A 603 30.14 11.82 -14.35
C VAL A 603 31.46 11.13 -14.70
N ALA A 604 32.26 11.73 -15.57
CA ALA A 604 33.67 11.37 -15.58
C ALA A 604 34.28 11.85 -14.27
N ASN A 605 34.59 10.90 -13.40
CA ASN A 605 35.90 10.88 -12.79
C ASN A 605 36.14 9.65 -11.92
N ASP A 606 37.36 9.14 -12.04
CA ASP A 606 38.36 9.05 -10.97
C ASP A 606 37.83 8.98 -9.52
N THR A 607 38.32 7.98 -8.80
CA THR A 607 38.05 7.68 -7.39
C THR A 607 38.21 8.89 -6.46
N GLY A 608 39.04 9.88 -6.79
CA GLY A 608 39.26 11.16 -6.13
C GLY A 608 38.05 12.09 -6.05
N ASN A 609 37.23 12.24 -7.09
CA ASN A 609 36.02 13.10 -7.00
C ASN A 609 34.94 12.47 -6.10
N ARG A 610 34.79 11.14 -6.16
CA ARG A 610 33.91 10.39 -5.26
C ARG A 610 34.40 10.49 -3.83
N SER A 611 35.70 10.26 -3.62
CA SER A 611 36.37 10.38 -2.33
C SER A 611 36.22 11.78 -1.74
N SER A 612 36.29 12.83 -2.57
CA SER A 612 36.16 14.22 -2.13
C SER A 612 34.73 14.56 -1.73
N SER A 613 33.75 14.09 -2.51
CA SER A 613 32.33 14.21 -2.19
C SER A 613 31.99 13.49 -0.89
N LEU A 614 32.57 12.30 -0.67
CA LEU A 614 32.43 11.57 0.60
C LEU A 614 33.11 12.26 1.77
N GLY A 615 34.30 12.83 1.56
CA GLY A 615 35.01 13.60 2.59
C GLY A 615 34.21 14.81 3.04
N ALA A 616 33.66 15.56 2.08
CA ALA A 616 32.80 16.72 2.36
C ALA A 616 31.48 16.30 3.01
N TYR A 617 30.80 15.28 2.49
CA TYR A 617 29.58 14.74 3.08
C TYR A 617 29.79 14.23 4.50
N ARG A 618 30.87 13.47 4.75
CA ARG A 618 31.23 13.01 6.09
C ARG A 618 31.48 14.18 7.04
N HIS A 619 32.12 15.25 6.56
CA HIS A 619 32.34 16.43 7.37
C HIS A 619 31.03 17.17 7.69
N GLU A 620 30.13 17.33 6.72
CA GLU A 620 28.87 18.05 6.88
C GLU A 620 27.82 17.22 7.66
N GLN A 621 27.61 15.96 7.29
CA GLN A 621 26.53 15.09 7.78
C GLN A 621 26.96 14.07 8.84
N LYS A 622 28.26 13.99 9.15
CA LYS A 622 28.85 13.08 10.16
C LYS A 622 28.58 11.58 9.91
N LEU A 623 28.27 11.23 8.67
CA LEU A 623 27.98 9.85 8.24
C LEU A 623 29.01 9.40 7.19
N LEU A 624 29.31 8.11 7.20
CA LEU A 624 30.15 7.46 6.20
C LEU A 624 29.26 6.62 5.27
N VAL A 625 29.50 6.71 3.96
CA VAL A 625 28.78 5.96 2.93
C VAL A 625 29.77 5.45 1.88
N GLU A 626 29.39 4.44 1.10
CA GLU A 626 30.26 3.85 0.08
C GLU A 626 30.57 4.81 -1.07
N LEU A 627 31.64 4.51 -1.84
CA LEU A 627 31.98 5.21 -3.08
C LEU A 627 30.83 5.27 -4.09
N ALA A 628 29.98 4.24 -4.14
CA ALA A 628 28.78 4.24 -4.95
C ALA A 628 27.86 5.42 -4.58
N CYS A 629 27.62 5.63 -3.28
CA CYS A 629 26.80 6.74 -2.80
C CYS A 629 27.47 8.10 -3.03
N GLY A 630 28.80 8.15 -3.06
CA GLY A 630 29.58 9.32 -3.47
C GLY A 630 29.25 9.79 -4.88
N ALA A 631 28.91 8.87 -5.81
CA ALA A 631 28.47 9.23 -7.16
C ALA A 631 27.13 10.00 -7.12
N THR A 632 26.13 9.53 -6.36
CA THR A 632 24.85 10.24 -6.17
C THR A 632 25.05 11.66 -5.66
N LEU A 633 26.02 11.85 -4.75
CA LEU A 633 26.31 13.14 -4.13
C LEU A 633 27.15 14.07 -5.01
N SER A 634 27.83 13.56 -6.03
CA SER A 634 28.77 14.35 -6.84
C SER A 634 28.17 15.63 -7.45
N PRO A 635 26.90 15.70 -7.90
CA PRO A 635 26.32 16.97 -8.36
C PRO A 635 26.31 18.08 -7.31
N ALA A 636 26.22 17.73 -6.02
CA ALA A 636 26.21 18.68 -4.92
C ALA A 636 27.60 19.17 -4.51
N TYR A 637 28.67 18.53 -4.97
CA TYR A 637 30.05 18.88 -4.60
C TYR A 637 30.93 19.25 -5.80
N THR A 638 30.49 18.98 -7.02
CA THR A 638 31.12 19.45 -8.26
C THR A 638 30.58 20.83 -8.64
N PRO A 639 31.41 21.89 -8.65
CA PRO A 639 30.97 23.25 -8.97
C PRO A 639 30.25 23.33 -10.33
N GLY A 640 29.11 24.00 -10.35
CA GLY A 640 28.33 24.25 -11.57
C GLY A 640 27.56 23.03 -12.11
N LEU A 641 27.85 21.80 -11.67
CA LEU A 641 27.21 20.60 -12.18
C LEU A 641 25.70 20.63 -11.92
N LEU A 642 25.27 20.77 -10.66
CA LEU A 642 23.84 20.82 -10.33
C LEU A 642 23.05 21.90 -11.11
N GLY A 643 23.68 23.05 -11.39
CA GLY A 643 23.06 24.12 -12.20
C GLY A 643 22.84 23.76 -13.67
N LYS A 644 23.69 22.91 -14.25
CA LYS A 644 23.46 22.34 -15.58
C LYS A 644 22.34 21.29 -15.57
N LEU A 645 22.26 20.52 -14.48
CA LEU A 645 21.32 19.41 -14.37
C LEU A 645 19.91 19.83 -14.02
N VAL A 646 19.77 20.84 -13.17
CA VAL A 646 18.49 21.41 -12.76
C VAL A 646 18.62 22.93 -12.81
N PRO A 647 18.44 23.54 -13.99
CA PRO A 647 18.53 24.99 -14.15
C PRO A 647 17.55 25.71 -13.24
N LYS A 648 18.01 26.79 -12.58
CA LYS A 648 17.13 27.65 -11.78
C LYS A 648 16.23 28.45 -12.71
N THR A 649 14.92 28.28 -12.59
CA THR A 649 13.93 28.98 -13.41
C THR A 649 13.67 30.42 -12.95
N SER A 650 14.00 30.75 -11.70
CA SER A 650 13.87 32.09 -11.12
C SER A 650 14.84 32.26 -9.94
N GLU A 651 15.31 33.49 -9.71
CA GLU A 651 16.09 33.82 -8.50
C GLU A 651 15.24 33.73 -7.22
N LYS A 652 13.91 33.87 -7.32
CA LYS A 652 12.99 33.84 -6.18
C LYS A 652 12.57 32.44 -5.75
N HIS A 653 12.71 31.44 -6.61
CA HIS A 653 12.31 30.06 -6.32
C HIS A 653 13.54 29.15 -6.32
N ARG A 654 13.77 28.46 -5.20
CA ARG A 654 14.84 27.47 -5.06
C ARG A 654 14.29 26.11 -5.48
N PRO A 655 14.83 25.47 -6.53
CA PRO A 655 14.36 24.14 -6.91
C PRO A 655 14.63 23.12 -5.80
N VAL A 656 13.72 22.15 -5.66
CA VAL A 656 13.75 21.13 -4.62
C VAL A 656 14.36 19.84 -5.16
N ILE A 657 15.47 19.43 -4.56
CA ILE A 657 16.27 18.27 -4.99
C ILE A 657 16.33 17.25 -3.87
N VAL A 658 16.01 15.99 -4.19
CA VAL A 658 16.14 14.88 -3.25
C VAL A 658 17.28 13.96 -3.68
N PHE A 659 18.33 13.85 -2.86
CA PHE A 659 19.40 12.88 -3.05
C PHE A 659 19.08 11.58 -2.32
N ILE A 660 19.10 10.46 -3.03
CA ILE A 660 18.93 9.14 -2.43
C ILE A 660 20.29 8.67 -1.90
N ILE A 661 20.45 8.70 -0.58
CA ILE A 661 21.67 8.27 0.11
C ILE A 661 21.64 6.74 0.19
N CYS A 662 22.02 6.08 -0.91
CA CYS A 662 21.87 4.64 -1.10
C CYS A 662 22.60 3.78 -0.06
N GLY A 663 23.58 4.35 0.64
CA GLY A 663 24.32 3.72 1.73
C GLY A 663 25.39 2.76 1.24
N GLY A 664 25.47 1.61 1.91
CA GLY A 664 26.46 0.55 1.67
C GLY A 664 27.19 0.17 2.95
N SER A 665 27.39 -1.14 3.16
CA SER A 665 27.98 -1.70 4.39
C SER A 665 29.50 -1.79 4.36
N LYS A 666 30.13 -1.62 3.19
CA LYS A 666 31.58 -1.80 3.01
C LYS A 666 32.42 -0.59 3.36
N ALA A 667 31.82 0.53 3.74
CA ALA A 667 32.58 1.75 3.97
C ALA A 667 33.18 1.75 5.38
N THR A 668 34.50 1.52 5.47
CA THR A 668 35.22 1.59 6.75
C THR A 668 36.02 2.89 6.88
N PHE A 669 36.51 3.17 8.10
CA PHE A 669 37.44 4.29 8.31
C PHE A 669 38.75 4.12 7.52
N GLN A 670 39.21 2.88 7.32
CA GLN A 670 40.40 2.57 6.52
C GLN A 670 40.15 2.89 5.05
N ASP A 671 38.96 2.56 4.52
CA ASP A 671 38.57 2.94 3.17
C ASP A 671 38.53 4.46 3.02
N ALA A 672 37.96 5.17 3.99
CA ALA A 672 37.97 6.64 3.99
C ALA A 672 39.39 7.23 4.00
N GLN A 673 40.35 6.59 4.68
CA GLN A 673 41.76 6.99 4.65
C GLN A 673 42.40 6.69 3.29
N ARG A 674 42.14 5.51 2.73
CA ARG A 674 42.60 5.12 1.39
C ARG A 674 42.10 6.08 0.32
N TYR A 675 40.83 6.42 0.37
CA TYR A 675 40.19 7.44 -0.48
C TYR A 675 40.86 8.81 -0.35
N ARG A 676 41.21 9.22 0.87
CA ARG A 676 41.95 10.47 1.09
C ARG A 676 43.35 10.45 0.49
N ASN A 677 44.03 9.30 0.50
CA ASN A 677 45.34 9.14 -0.12
C ASN A 677 45.23 9.17 -1.64
N ILE A 678 44.24 8.51 -2.22
CA ILE A 678 43.94 8.56 -3.66
C ILE A 678 43.70 10.02 -4.12
N ILE A 679 42.93 10.81 -3.35
CA ILE A 679 42.75 12.25 -3.64
C ILE A 679 44.09 13.01 -3.66
N ARG A 680 44.97 12.73 -2.69
CA ARG A 680 46.27 13.40 -2.55
C ARG A 680 47.27 13.00 -3.63
N GLU A 681 47.18 11.77 -4.11
CA GLU A 681 48.01 11.25 -5.20
C GLU A 681 47.51 11.76 -6.57
N ASN A 682 46.20 11.91 -6.75
CA ASN A 682 45.59 12.37 -8.01
C ASN A 682 45.64 13.90 -8.21
N THR A 683 45.96 14.71 -7.19
CA THR A 683 46.02 16.18 -7.31
C THR A 683 47.01 16.72 -8.35
N GLU A 684 47.99 15.93 -8.83
CA GLU A 684 48.89 16.34 -9.92
C GLU A 684 48.39 15.95 -11.33
N MET A 685 47.48 14.98 -11.45
CA MET A 685 47.00 14.45 -12.75
C MET A 685 45.57 14.90 -13.13
N ASP A 686 44.72 15.23 -12.15
CA ASP A 686 43.27 15.41 -12.33
C ASP A 686 42.82 16.77 -12.87
N ARG A 687 43.68 17.80 -12.89
CA ARG A 687 43.30 19.13 -13.44
C ARG A 687 43.04 19.14 -14.94
N ALA A 688 43.34 18.04 -15.66
CA ALA A 688 43.33 18.01 -17.12
C ALA A 688 42.27 17.10 -17.78
N ARG A 689 41.44 16.32 -17.05
CA ARG A 689 40.65 15.22 -17.68
C ARG A 689 39.22 14.91 -17.17
N SER A 690 38.53 15.82 -16.48
CA SER A 690 37.14 15.56 -16.04
C SER A 690 36.11 15.86 -17.16
N GLU A 691 35.95 14.95 -18.13
CA GLU A 691 34.95 15.06 -19.21
C GLU A 691 33.55 14.60 -18.76
N ILE A 692 32.69 15.50 -18.28
CA ILE A 692 31.31 15.12 -17.91
C ILE A 692 30.50 14.85 -19.18
N LEU A 693 30.01 13.62 -19.35
CA LEU A 693 29.13 13.26 -20.47
C LEU A 693 27.67 13.47 -20.04
N ILE A 694 27.02 14.43 -20.70
CA ILE A 694 25.60 14.76 -20.53
C ILE A 694 24.88 14.30 -21.80
N ASP A 695 23.70 13.67 -21.65
CA ASP A 695 22.86 13.28 -22.78
C ASP A 695 22.54 14.49 -23.69
N SER A 696 22.71 14.32 -25.01
CA SER A 696 22.59 15.36 -26.04
C SER A 696 21.18 15.94 -26.19
N SER A 697 20.15 15.28 -25.64
CA SER A 697 18.80 15.83 -25.52
C SER A 697 18.71 17.08 -24.62
N VAL A 698 19.78 17.40 -23.89
CA VAL A 698 19.92 18.60 -23.04
C VAL A 698 20.66 19.75 -23.77
N GLY A 699 21.08 19.57 -25.03
CA GLY A 699 21.66 20.64 -25.85
C GLY A 699 23.02 21.17 -25.36
N LEU A 700 23.80 20.35 -24.66
CA LEU A 700 25.14 20.70 -24.21
C LEU A 700 26.10 19.54 -24.56
N THR A 701 27.03 19.84 -25.47
CA THR A 701 28.14 19.00 -25.94
C THR A 701 29.11 18.62 -24.85
#